data_AF-A0AAW1BBA0-F1
#
_entry.id   AF-A0AAW1BBA0-F1
#
_cell.length_a   1.000
_cell.length_b   1.000
_cell.length_c   1.000
_cell.angle_alpha   90.00
_cell.angle_beta   90.00
_cell.angle_gamma   90.00
#
_symmetry.space_group_name_H-M   'P 1'
#
loop_
_entity.id
_entity.type
_entity.pdbx_description
1 polymer ?
#
loop_
_entity_poly.entity_id
_entity_poly.type
_entity_poly.pdbx_seq_one_letter_code
_entity_poly.pdbx_strand_id
1 'polypeptide(L)'
;MLFTDGGEEKAQEIFEKYNKDKKVRVFTFSVGQHNYDKGPIQWMACENKGYYYEIPSIGAIRINTQEYLDVLGRPMVLAEQKAKQVQWTNVYLDALELGLVISGTLPVFNLTKDQNNVQNQLILGVMGVDVSLEEIKKLTPRFTLCPNGYYFAIDPNGYVLLHPNLQPKHIGVGIPKVKERRPYVQNPKSQEPVTLDFLDAELENDIKVEIRKKMIDSESGDRTFQTLVKSQDERYIDKGNRTYTWTKVNGTDYSLALVLPSYSFYYIKAKINETLTQAKFIATLKQESFDEFGYTFLAPRDYCSTVKITDNNTVFLQNFIEFMDQYSPENPSCNGLVMRALLDAGFTSELVQNYWSKQDPEGITARFVVTDGGITRVYPKSAGEYWTENSETYEQSFYKRSLDNENYIFTAPFFNRSINEDGIMVSKAVKITVNGKLLKPAVVGVKINLSSWMTSFATLTTKDQCKSGSEICGCEKDSQHIDCVILDDGGFLLMTNQENYFPEIGKFFGEIDPGLMRNLINMSLYAFNKSYDYQSFCDPEDEPKQGAGFRSINVPTIADILHLGWWASAAAWSILQQLVWGLTFPRFLGAVEVEEEDFSGILSKQSCITVQTQYFFGNDEKSFNGILDCINCSRLFHAEKISNTNLVFIMSDSKELCHHCDARPLMQAEKPDILSCLT
;
A
#
# COMPACT_ATOMS: atom_id res chain seq x y z
N MET A 1 -25.74 16.82 22.14
CA MET A 1 -26.41 17.84 21.30
C MET A 1 -27.72 17.25 20.82
N LEU A 2 -28.76 18.05 20.67
CA LEU A 2 -30.10 17.61 20.26
C LEU A 2 -30.49 18.29 18.96
N PHE A 3 -30.86 17.53 17.95
CA PHE A 3 -31.44 18.03 16.70
C PHE A 3 -32.94 17.75 16.69
N THR A 4 -33.74 18.80 16.51
CA THR A 4 -35.20 18.73 16.58
C THR A 4 -35.82 19.87 15.78
N ASP A 5 -37.07 19.74 15.37
CA ASP A 5 -37.89 20.81 14.81
C ASP A 5 -38.64 21.61 15.90
N GLY A 6 -38.47 21.31 17.18
CA GLY A 6 -39.14 22.03 18.27
C GLY A 6 -39.62 21.09 19.36
N GLY A 7 -40.19 21.65 20.42
CA GLY A 7 -40.74 20.83 21.49
C GLY A 7 -41.59 21.65 22.43
N GLU A 8 -42.67 21.07 22.93
CA GLU A 8 -43.55 21.71 23.92
C GLU A 8 -43.04 21.53 25.36
N GLU A 9 -42.31 20.44 25.62
CA GLU A 9 -41.83 20.10 26.95
C GLU A 9 -40.37 20.49 27.18
N LYS A 10 -40.07 21.02 28.36
CA LYS A 10 -38.71 21.43 28.79
C LYS A 10 -37.87 20.32 29.42
N ALA A 11 -38.47 19.15 29.73
CA ALA A 11 -37.82 18.02 30.39
C ALA A 11 -37.00 18.42 31.65
N GLN A 12 -37.55 19.32 32.47
CA GLN A 12 -36.88 19.91 33.64
C GLN A 12 -36.39 18.86 34.64
N GLU A 13 -37.24 17.89 34.96
CA GLU A 13 -36.95 16.83 35.92
C GLU A 13 -35.70 16.00 35.54
N ILE A 14 -35.46 15.81 34.25
CA ILE A 14 -34.29 15.07 33.75
C ILE A 14 -33.00 15.86 34.01
N PHE A 15 -33.00 17.17 33.73
CA PHE A 15 -31.81 18.00 33.98
C PHE A 15 -31.53 18.19 35.47
N GLU A 16 -32.58 18.30 36.29
CA GLU A 16 -32.42 18.37 37.75
C GLU A 16 -31.85 17.08 38.34
N LYS A 17 -32.24 15.93 37.79
CA LYS A 17 -31.75 14.62 38.25
C LYS A 17 -30.32 14.31 37.78
N TYR A 18 -30.04 14.52 36.49
CA TYR A 18 -28.79 14.06 35.87
C TYR A 18 -27.72 15.15 35.68
N ASN A 19 -28.10 16.43 35.59
CA ASN A 19 -27.17 17.53 35.32
C ASN A 19 -27.31 18.70 36.30
N LYS A 20 -27.59 18.41 37.57
CA LYS A 20 -27.77 19.43 38.63
C LYS A 20 -26.60 20.40 38.74
N ASP A 21 -25.38 19.90 38.60
CA ASP A 21 -24.11 20.65 38.66
C ASP A 21 -23.73 21.33 37.34
N LYS A 22 -24.50 21.10 36.26
CA LYS A 22 -24.24 21.60 34.91
C LYS A 22 -22.83 21.22 34.40
N LYS A 23 -22.42 19.98 34.67
CA LYS A 23 -21.17 19.41 34.13
C LYS A 23 -21.29 19.10 32.64
N VAL A 24 -22.47 18.69 32.20
CA VAL A 24 -22.79 18.43 30.80
C VAL A 24 -23.32 19.73 30.16
N ARG A 25 -22.87 20.03 28.95
CA ARG A 25 -23.42 21.13 28.14
C ARG A 25 -24.42 20.61 27.14
N VAL A 26 -25.58 21.27 27.04
CA VAL A 26 -26.64 20.87 26.11
C VAL A 26 -26.77 21.92 25.01
N PHE A 27 -26.49 21.50 23.77
CA PHE A 27 -26.72 22.31 22.58
C PHE A 27 -27.97 21.81 21.87
N THR A 28 -28.85 22.71 21.47
CA THR A 28 -30.10 22.41 20.78
C THR A 28 -30.13 23.05 19.40
N PHE A 29 -30.45 22.26 18.38
CA PHE A 29 -30.51 22.67 16.98
C PHE A 29 -31.95 22.56 16.49
N SER A 30 -32.53 23.70 16.09
CA SER A 30 -33.83 23.76 15.40
C SER A 30 -33.62 23.53 13.91
N VAL A 31 -34.10 22.43 13.34
CA VAL A 31 -33.81 22.04 11.94
C VAL A 31 -35.05 22.15 11.06
N GLY A 32 -34.87 22.78 9.90
CA GLY A 32 -35.92 22.95 8.90
C GLY A 32 -36.82 24.15 9.16
N GLN A 33 -37.76 24.36 8.25
CA GLN A 33 -38.72 25.44 8.34
C GLN A 33 -40.03 24.89 8.93
N HIS A 34 -40.31 25.27 10.18
CA HIS A 34 -41.45 24.75 10.94
C HIS A 34 -42.05 25.85 11.83
N ASN A 35 -43.28 25.61 12.28
CA ASN A 35 -44.02 26.51 13.17
C ASN A 35 -44.10 26.01 14.63
N TYR A 36 -43.43 24.91 14.96
CA TYR A 36 -43.37 24.42 16.34
C TYR A 36 -42.67 25.41 17.28
N ASP A 37 -43.05 25.37 18.56
CA ASP A 37 -42.46 26.25 19.56
C ASP A 37 -40.98 25.90 19.81
N LYS A 38 -40.15 26.94 19.77
CA LYS A 38 -38.70 26.90 20.00
C LYS A 38 -38.34 27.29 21.43
N GLY A 39 -39.30 27.84 22.20
CA GLY A 39 -39.07 28.31 23.56
C GLY A 39 -38.51 27.23 24.51
N PRO A 40 -39.07 26.02 24.54
CA PRO A 40 -38.57 24.95 25.40
C PRO A 40 -37.14 24.50 25.07
N ILE A 41 -36.80 24.36 23.79
CA ILE A 41 -35.45 23.97 23.38
C ILE A 41 -34.41 25.07 23.65
N GLN A 42 -34.78 26.35 23.47
CA GLN A 42 -33.93 27.48 23.87
C GLN A 42 -33.69 27.47 25.39
N TRP A 43 -34.73 27.19 26.17
CA TRP A 43 -34.62 27.07 27.62
C TRP A 43 -33.65 25.95 28.02
N MET A 44 -33.73 24.79 27.37
CA MET A 44 -32.81 23.67 27.63
C MET A 44 -31.35 24.05 27.38
N ALA A 45 -31.06 24.77 26.28
CA ALA A 45 -29.71 25.23 25.98
C ALA A 45 -29.19 26.27 27.00
N CYS A 46 -30.04 27.24 27.38
CA CYS A 46 -29.70 28.27 28.35
C CYS A 46 -29.41 27.70 29.75
N GLU A 47 -30.27 26.82 30.25
CA GLU A 47 -30.13 26.25 31.61
C GLU A 47 -28.85 25.41 31.75
N ASN A 48 -28.45 24.73 30.66
CA ASN A 48 -27.31 23.82 30.65
C ASN A 48 -26.01 24.42 30.07
N LYS A 49 -25.87 25.76 30.05
CA LYS A 49 -24.65 26.46 29.59
C LYS A 49 -24.18 26.05 28.18
N GLY A 50 -25.10 25.68 27.31
CA GLY A 50 -24.82 25.39 25.90
C GLY A 50 -25.17 26.57 25.02
N TYR A 51 -25.73 26.27 23.85
CA TYR A 51 -26.17 27.27 22.88
C TYR A 51 -27.27 26.73 21.98
N TYR A 52 -28.06 27.65 21.42
CA TYR A 52 -29.14 27.37 20.50
C TYR A 52 -28.73 27.78 19.08
N TYR A 53 -28.97 26.91 18.10
CA TYR A 53 -28.69 27.16 16.69
C TYR A 53 -29.93 26.82 15.85
N GLU A 54 -30.12 27.54 14.75
CA GLU A 54 -31.21 27.31 13.80
C GLU A 54 -30.66 27.00 12.41
N ILE A 55 -31.06 25.86 11.86
CA ILE A 55 -30.63 25.37 10.55
C ILE A 55 -31.85 25.34 9.61
N PRO A 56 -32.17 26.48 8.94
CA PRO A 56 -33.34 26.55 8.07
C PRO A 56 -33.10 25.89 6.70
N SER A 57 -31.84 25.75 6.27
CA SER A 57 -31.47 25.29 4.93
C SER A 57 -30.12 24.56 4.92
N ILE A 58 -29.84 23.87 3.81
CA ILE A 58 -28.57 23.14 3.61
C ILE A 58 -27.36 24.08 3.69
N GLY A 59 -27.48 25.32 3.20
CA GLY A 59 -26.39 26.31 3.26
C GLY A 59 -26.03 26.75 4.68
N ALA A 60 -26.98 26.66 5.62
CA ALA A 60 -26.76 27.01 7.03
C ALA A 60 -26.10 25.88 7.83
N ILE A 61 -26.13 24.63 7.34
CA ILE A 61 -25.58 23.47 8.05
C ILE A 61 -24.11 23.70 8.39
N ARG A 62 -23.28 24.00 7.38
CA ARG A 62 -21.82 24.08 7.53
C ARG A 62 -21.39 25.05 8.64
N ILE A 63 -22.02 26.22 8.72
CA ILE A 63 -21.66 27.27 9.69
C ILE A 63 -22.12 26.86 11.08
N ASN A 64 -23.41 26.56 11.25
CA ASN A 64 -24.00 26.29 12.55
C ASN A 64 -23.47 25.00 13.20
N THR A 65 -23.10 23.99 12.41
CA THR A 65 -22.51 22.77 12.95
C THR A 65 -21.06 22.94 13.42
N GLN A 66 -20.39 24.05 13.10
CA GLN A 66 -19.02 24.35 13.52
C GLN A 66 -18.95 25.36 14.67
N GLU A 67 -19.92 26.26 14.79
CA GLU A 67 -19.93 27.35 15.79
C GLU A 67 -19.96 26.91 17.26
N TYR A 68 -20.31 25.66 17.57
CA TYR A 68 -20.32 25.18 18.97
C TYR A 68 -18.92 25.24 19.61
N LEU A 69 -17.85 25.24 18.81
CA LEU A 69 -16.47 25.38 19.27
C LEU A 69 -16.22 26.72 19.97
N ASP A 70 -16.90 27.80 19.58
CA ASP A 70 -16.77 29.12 20.23
C ASP A 70 -17.23 29.09 21.69
N VAL A 71 -18.21 28.25 21.99
CA VAL A 71 -18.74 28.06 23.34
C VAL A 71 -17.79 27.17 24.15
N LEU A 72 -17.27 26.11 23.53
CA LEU A 72 -16.29 25.21 24.13
C LEU A 72 -14.94 25.90 24.40
N GLY A 73 -14.56 26.89 23.60
CA GLY A 73 -13.32 27.65 23.75
C GLY A 73 -13.30 28.62 24.93
N ARG A 74 -14.46 29.02 25.48
CA ARG A 74 -14.52 30.04 26.55
C ARG A 74 -13.68 29.72 27.80
N PRO A 75 -13.73 28.51 28.38
CA PRO A 75 -12.88 28.16 29.52
C PRO A 75 -11.39 28.16 29.17
N MET A 76 -11.04 27.84 27.93
CA MET A 76 -9.66 27.87 27.44
C MET A 76 -9.11 29.30 27.41
N VAL A 77 -9.91 30.26 26.93
CA VAL A 77 -9.55 31.69 26.95
C VAL A 77 -9.33 32.20 28.37
N LEU A 78 -10.21 31.82 29.30
CA LEU A 78 -10.11 32.19 30.72
C LEU A 78 -8.88 31.60 31.43
N ALA A 79 -8.31 30.50 30.93
CA ALA A 79 -7.08 29.91 31.46
C ALA A 79 -5.81 30.63 31.01
N GLU A 80 -5.93 31.61 30.09
CA GLU A 80 -4.88 32.49 29.58
C GLU A 80 -3.59 31.71 29.22
N GLN A 81 -2.46 32.00 29.87
CA GLN A 81 -1.16 31.42 29.53
C GLN A 81 -1.10 29.90 29.71
N LYS A 82 -1.90 29.33 30.62
CA LYS A 82 -1.90 27.87 30.83
C LYS A 82 -2.48 27.11 29.64
N ALA A 83 -3.37 27.74 28.88
CA ALA A 83 -4.00 27.16 27.69
C ALA A 83 -3.19 27.36 26.40
N LYS A 84 -2.15 28.21 26.41
CA LYS A 84 -1.28 28.42 25.26
C LYS A 84 -0.21 27.33 25.20
N GLN A 85 -0.63 26.14 24.80
CA GLN A 85 0.25 25.01 24.53
C GLN A 85 0.22 24.70 23.04
N VAL A 86 1.37 24.43 22.45
CA VAL A 86 1.44 23.99 21.05
C VAL A 86 0.91 22.57 20.99
N GLN A 87 -0.09 22.36 20.14
CA GLN A 87 -0.64 21.04 19.86
C GLN A 87 -0.38 20.67 18.41
N TRP A 88 0.01 19.43 18.18
CA TRP A 88 0.27 18.91 16.85
C TRP A 88 -0.95 18.14 16.34
N THR A 89 -1.28 18.35 15.06
CA THR A 89 -2.33 17.57 14.39
C THR A 89 -1.84 16.17 14.05
N ASN A 90 -2.78 15.27 13.75
CA ASN A 90 -2.47 14.04 13.02
C ASN A 90 -1.91 14.37 11.62
N VAL A 91 -1.32 13.39 10.96
CA VAL A 91 -0.87 13.51 9.57
C VAL A 91 -2.05 13.74 8.65
N TYR A 92 -1.96 14.71 7.74
CA TYR A 92 -2.96 14.97 6.71
C TYR A 92 -2.31 15.45 5.41
N LEU A 93 -3.09 15.45 4.32
CA LEU A 93 -2.64 15.99 3.03
C LEU A 93 -2.85 17.50 2.97
N ASP A 94 -1.78 18.24 2.69
CA ASP A 94 -1.83 19.68 2.61
C ASP A 94 -2.80 20.18 1.53
N ALA A 95 -3.52 21.25 1.83
CA ALA A 95 -4.47 21.89 0.93
C ALA A 95 -3.79 22.55 -0.28
N LEU A 96 -2.51 22.92 -0.16
CA LEU A 96 -1.70 23.48 -1.25
C LEU A 96 -0.84 22.41 -1.95
N GLU A 97 -1.16 21.13 -1.73
CA GLU A 97 -0.51 19.97 -2.38
C GLU A 97 0.99 19.83 -2.06
N LEU A 98 1.46 20.30 -0.89
CA LEU A 98 2.83 20.05 -0.41
C LEU A 98 3.09 18.56 -0.10
N GLY A 99 2.04 17.77 0.11
CA GLY A 99 2.11 16.35 0.47
C GLY A 99 1.61 16.10 1.89
N LEU A 100 2.17 15.09 2.55
CA LEU A 100 1.81 14.76 3.93
C LEU A 100 2.50 15.72 4.91
N VAL A 101 1.70 16.36 5.77
CA VAL A 101 2.15 17.37 6.74
C VAL A 101 1.51 17.14 8.12
N ILE A 102 2.13 17.75 9.13
CA ILE A 102 1.53 17.98 10.45
C ILE A 102 1.58 19.48 10.76
N SER A 103 0.58 19.99 11.47
CA SER A 103 0.56 21.40 11.88
C SER A 103 0.71 21.55 13.38
N GLY A 104 1.64 22.40 13.79
CA GLY A 104 1.71 22.91 15.16
C GLY A 104 0.73 24.08 15.30
N THR A 105 -0.25 23.94 16.18
CA THR A 105 -1.33 24.93 16.37
C THR A 105 -1.23 25.65 17.71
N LEU A 106 -1.61 26.94 17.72
CA LEU A 106 -1.68 27.76 18.92
C LEU A 106 -2.89 28.70 18.88
N PRO A 107 -3.77 28.72 19.90
CA PRO A 107 -4.92 29.61 19.92
C PRO A 107 -4.54 31.06 20.23
N VAL A 108 -5.16 32.01 19.53
CA VAL A 108 -5.01 33.45 19.74
C VAL A 108 -6.25 33.98 20.44
N PHE A 109 -6.07 34.61 21.60
CA PHE A 109 -7.17 35.10 22.43
C PHE A 109 -7.47 36.57 22.18
N ASN A 110 -8.76 36.92 22.24
CA ASN A 110 -9.17 38.31 22.23
C ASN A 110 -9.02 38.92 23.63
N LEU A 111 -8.07 39.84 23.81
CA LEU A 111 -7.76 40.46 25.10
C LEU A 111 -8.49 41.79 25.31
N THR A 112 -9.39 42.20 24.40
CA THR A 112 -10.15 43.43 24.57
C THR A 112 -11.10 43.33 25.75
N LYS A 113 -11.23 44.44 26.48
CA LYS A 113 -12.16 44.59 27.60
C LYS A 113 -13.31 45.48 27.15
N ASP A 114 -14.53 45.05 27.44
CA ASP A 114 -15.72 45.86 27.24
C ASP A 114 -15.76 47.04 28.22
N GLN A 115 -16.66 48.00 27.96
CA GLN A 115 -16.88 49.19 28.82
C GLN A 115 -17.17 48.83 30.30
N ASN A 116 -17.62 47.60 30.56
CA ASN A 116 -17.88 47.05 31.89
C ASN A 116 -16.69 46.25 32.48
N ASN A 117 -15.47 46.37 31.93
CA ASN A 117 -14.28 45.61 32.34
C ASN A 117 -14.37 44.08 32.19
N VAL A 118 -15.37 43.57 31.46
CA VAL A 118 -15.48 42.14 31.15
C VAL A 118 -14.56 41.82 29.97
N GLN A 119 -13.64 40.87 30.14
CA GLN A 119 -12.80 40.36 29.05
C GLN A 119 -13.64 39.51 28.09
N ASN A 120 -13.39 39.69 26.80
CA ASN A 120 -13.96 38.83 25.78
C ASN A 120 -13.49 37.38 25.98
N GLN A 121 -14.44 36.44 25.89
CA GLN A 121 -14.20 35.01 26.15
C GLN A 121 -14.03 34.19 24.87
N LEU A 122 -13.82 34.85 23.74
CA LEU A 122 -13.69 34.22 22.43
C LEU A 122 -12.24 34.24 21.96
N ILE A 123 -11.90 33.24 21.15
CA ILE A 123 -10.65 33.22 20.40
C ILE A 123 -10.79 34.18 19.20
N LEU A 124 -9.70 34.85 18.83
CA LEU A 124 -9.61 35.54 17.54
C LEU A 124 -9.44 34.55 16.38
N GLY A 125 -8.80 33.42 16.66
CA GLY A 125 -8.51 32.37 15.71
C GLY A 125 -7.41 31.45 16.21
N VAL A 126 -6.90 30.60 15.33
CA VAL A 126 -5.79 29.68 15.59
C VAL A 126 -4.68 29.97 14.60
N MET A 127 -3.44 30.08 15.09
CA MET A 127 -2.26 30.12 14.24
C MET A 127 -1.72 28.70 14.08
N GLY A 128 -1.34 28.35 12.85
CA GLY A 128 -0.75 27.06 12.50
C GLY A 128 0.58 27.24 11.77
N VAL A 129 1.51 26.31 11.97
CA VAL A 129 2.71 26.18 11.16
C VAL A 129 2.87 24.72 10.73
N ASP A 130 3.10 24.50 9.45
CA ASP A 130 3.18 23.17 8.88
C ASP A 130 4.62 22.67 8.87
N VAL A 131 4.78 21.38 9.16
CA VAL A 131 6.02 20.63 9.02
C VAL A 131 5.77 19.49 8.06
N SER A 132 6.54 19.46 6.96
CA SER A 132 6.46 18.36 6.00
C SER A 132 7.12 17.10 6.56
N LEU A 133 6.50 15.95 6.31
CA LEU A 133 7.06 14.66 6.66
C LEU A 133 8.39 14.37 5.97
N GLU A 134 8.66 15.00 4.83
CA GLU A 134 9.97 14.90 4.16
C GLU A 134 11.09 15.54 4.98
N GLU A 135 10.80 16.63 5.70
CA GLU A 135 11.77 17.26 6.59
C GLU A 135 12.08 16.37 7.80
N ILE A 136 11.07 15.70 8.35
CA ILE A 136 11.24 14.72 9.44
C ILE A 136 12.03 13.50 8.95
N LYS A 137 11.78 13.03 7.72
CA LYS A 137 12.55 11.94 7.08
C LYS A 137 14.04 12.30 6.94
N LYS A 138 14.39 13.56 6.66
CA LYS A 138 15.80 14.01 6.60
C LYS A 138 16.51 13.93 7.94
N LEU A 139 15.79 14.03 9.06
CA LEU A 139 16.35 13.87 10.42
C LEU A 139 16.56 12.40 10.81
N THR A 140 16.00 11.45 10.04
CA THR A 140 16.05 10.01 10.30
C THR A 140 16.80 9.26 9.19
N PRO A 141 18.15 9.36 9.14
CA PRO A 141 18.93 8.83 8.03
C PRO A 141 18.84 7.30 7.95
N ARG A 142 18.27 6.79 6.85
CA ARG A 142 18.12 5.35 6.60
C ARG A 142 19.33 4.67 5.96
N PHE A 143 20.18 5.40 5.25
CA PHE A 143 21.27 4.82 4.44
C PHE A 143 22.48 4.32 5.23
N THR A 144 22.57 4.62 6.52
CA THR A 144 23.53 3.98 7.43
C THR A 144 22.99 2.66 7.98
N LEU A 145 21.67 2.45 7.84
CA LEU A 145 20.99 1.23 8.21
C LEU A 145 20.96 0.30 6.99
N CYS A 146 20.89 -1.00 7.24
CA CYS A 146 20.59 -1.96 6.19
C CYS A 146 19.16 -1.72 5.63
N PRO A 147 18.79 -2.15 4.41
CA PRO A 147 17.44 -1.91 3.84
C PRO A 147 16.27 -2.45 4.66
N ASN A 148 16.54 -3.45 5.49
CA ASN A 148 15.56 -4.03 6.40
C ASN A 148 15.41 -3.22 7.70
N GLY A 149 16.28 -2.23 7.96
CA GLY A 149 16.20 -1.34 9.11
C GLY A 149 15.47 -0.04 8.79
N TYR A 150 14.59 0.40 9.69
CA TYR A 150 13.79 1.60 9.49
C TYR A 150 13.42 2.25 10.83
N TYR A 151 13.09 3.54 10.75
CA TYR A 151 12.49 4.28 11.85
C TYR A 151 10.97 4.28 11.71
N PHE A 152 10.29 4.27 12.84
CA PHE A 152 8.88 4.62 12.90
C PHE A 152 8.60 5.50 14.11
N ALA A 153 7.59 6.34 14.00
CA ALA A 153 7.17 7.22 15.07
C ALA A 153 5.66 7.10 15.27
N ILE A 154 5.22 7.13 16.52
CA ILE A 154 3.81 7.02 16.87
C ILE A 154 3.34 8.17 17.76
N ASP A 155 2.06 8.44 17.64
CA ASP A 155 1.29 9.39 18.44
C ASP A 155 0.83 8.71 19.73
N PRO A 156 0.40 9.47 20.76
CA PRO A 156 -0.20 8.89 21.97
C PRO A 156 -1.52 8.13 21.70
N ASN A 157 -2.09 8.30 20.50
CA ASN A 157 -3.25 7.53 20.02
C ASN A 157 -2.86 6.22 19.30
N GLY A 158 -1.56 6.00 19.07
CA GLY A 158 -1.01 4.84 18.34
C GLY A 158 -0.85 5.04 16.83
N TYR A 159 -1.38 6.12 16.26
CA TYR A 159 -1.21 6.43 14.83
C TYR A 159 0.24 6.66 14.45
N VAL A 160 0.64 6.20 13.27
CA VAL A 160 2.00 6.37 12.77
C VAL A 160 2.19 7.77 12.18
N LEU A 161 3.15 8.50 12.72
CA LEU A 161 3.66 9.73 12.14
C LEU A 161 4.64 9.42 11.01
N LEU A 162 5.56 8.49 11.25
CA LEU A 162 6.60 8.08 10.31
C LEU A 162 6.56 6.56 10.17
N HIS A 163 6.44 6.04 8.95
CA HIS A 163 6.57 4.60 8.67
C HIS A 163 6.88 4.37 7.17
N PRO A 164 7.65 3.33 6.79
CA PRO A 164 7.89 3.01 5.38
C PRO A 164 6.61 2.71 4.58
N ASN A 165 5.63 2.08 5.22
CA ASN A 165 4.35 1.72 4.60
C ASN A 165 3.33 2.89 4.58
N LEU A 166 3.64 4.06 5.16
CA LEU A 166 2.75 5.21 5.13
C LEU A 166 2.85 5.92 3.76
N GLN A 167 1.76 5.90 3.01
CA GLN A 167 1.67 6.49 1.66
C GLN A 167 0.89 7.82 1.67
N PRO A 168 1.11 8.72 0.68
CA PRO A 168 0.39 9.98 0.53
C PRO A 168 -1.02 9.81 -0.04
N LYS A 169 -1.72 8.75 0.37
CA LYS A 169 -3.07 8.41 -0.09
C LYS A 169 -4.03 8.50 1.10
N HIS A 170 -5.26 8.95 0.84
CA HIS A 170 -6.30 8.92 1.86
C HIS A 170 -6.62 7.47 2.24
N ILE A 171 -6.94 7.27 3.52
CA ILE A 171 -7.39 6.00 4.05
C ILE A 171 -8.79 5.72 3.52
N GLY A 172 -8.98 4.54 2.93
CA GLY A 172 -10.26 4.08 2.43
C GLY A 172 -11.15 3.56 3.56
N VAL A 173 -12.45 3.80 3.44
CA VAL A 173 -13.45 3.25 4.35
C VAL A 173 -14.51 2.52 3.53
N GLY A 174 -14.51 1.19 3.63
CA GLY A 174 -15.42 0.32 2.90
C GLY A 174 -15.17 0.27 1.39
N ILE A 175 -16.15 -0.28 0.66
CA ILE A 175 -16.10 -0.39 -0.80
C ILE A 175 -16.71 0.86 -1.43
N PRO A 176 -16.01 1.55 -2.35
CA PRO A 176 -16.55 2.72 -3.02
C PRO A 176 -17.71 2.31 -3.92
N LYS A 177 -18.76 3.12 -3.90
CA LYS A 177 -20.01 2.84 -4.63
C LYS A 177 -20.30 3.92 -5.65
N VAL A 178 -20.74 3.51 -6.83
CA VAL A 178 -21.22 4.44 -7.86
C VAL A 178 -22.51 5.09 -7.36
N LYS A 179 -22.49 6.40 -7.18
CA LYS A 179 -23.69 7.20 -6.93
C LYS A 179 -24.08 7.94 -8.21
N GLU A 180 -25.37 8.17 -8.42
CA GLU A 180 -25.84 9.03 -9.52
C GLU A 180 -25.20 10.43 -9.39
N ARG A 181 -24.31 10.78 -10.33
CA ARG A 181 -23.63 12.07 -10.38
C ARG A 181 -24.16 12.88 -11.55
N ARG A 182 -24.50 14.15 -11.30
CA ARG A 182 -24.71 15.11 -12.39
C ARG A 182 -23.33 15.58 -12.88
N PRO A 183 -23.07 15.57 -14.20
CA PRO A 183 -21.72 15.74 -14.76
C PRO A 183 -21.05 17.09 -14.45
N TYR A 184 -21.81 18.12 -14.06
CA TYR A 184 -21.30 19.48 -13.82
C TYR A 184 -21.30 19.91 -12.35
N VAL A 185 -21.51 18.99 -11.41
CA VAL A 185 -21.48 19.29 -9.96
C VAL A 185 -20.23 18.71 -9.33
N GLN A 186 -19.32 19.58 -8.88
CA GLN A 186 -18.15 19.16 -8.11
C GLN A 186 -18.56 18.88 -6.67
N ASN A 187 -18.38 17.63 -6.25
CA ASN A 187 -18.52 17.26 -4.85
C ASN A 187 -17.24 17.61 -4.08
N PRO A 188 -17.32 17.86 -2.76
CA PRO A 188 -16.14 18.08 -1.93
C PRO A 188 -15.15 16.92 -2.08
N LYS A 189 -13.86 17.25 -2.27
CA LYS A 189 -12.75 16.29 -2.13
C LYS A 189 -12.56 15.92 -0.65
N SER A 190 -11.87 14.81 -0.40
CA SER A 190 -11.65 14.30 0.96
C SER A 190 -10.94 15.33 1.85
N GLN A 191 -11.38 15.41 3.10
CA GLN A 191 -10.79 16.24 4.16
C GLN A 191 -10.31 15.37 5.34
N GLU A 192 -10.35 14.05 5.17
CA GLU A 192 -10.03 13.11 6.23
C GLU A 192 -8.51 13.04 6.44
N PRO A 193 -8.05 13.05 7.71
CA PRO A 193 -6.64 12.87 8.01
C PRO A 193 -6.19 11.44 7.65
N VAL A 194 -4.88 11.28 7.45
CA VAL A 194 -4.24 9.99 7.15
C VAL A 194 -3.83 9.34 8.47
N THR A 195 -4.80 8.79 9.19
CA THR A 195 -4.62 8.13 10.50
C THR A 195 -4.43 6.62 10.35
N LEU A 196 -3.24 6.18 9.93
CA LEU A 196 -2.89 4.76 9.88
C LEU A 196 -2.35 4.33 11.25
N ASP A 197 -2.84 3.23 11.84
CA ASP A 197 -2.31 2.71 13.10
C ASP A 197 -1.03 1.88 12.86
N PHE A 198 -0.18 1.77 13.88
CA PHE A 198 1.02 0.93 13.81
C PHE A 198 0.70 -0.55 13.58
N LEU A 199 -0.38 -1.05 14.19
CA LEU A 199 -0.81 -2.45 14.03
C LEU A 199 -1.46 -2.72 12.67
N ASP A 200 -1.88 -1.68 11.96
CA ASP A 200 -2.37 -1.77 10.58
C ASP A 200 -1.21 -1.64 9.58
N ALA A 201 -0.20 -0.84 9.92
CA ALA A 201 0.97 -0.61 9.07
C ALA A 201 1.91 -1.83 8.99
N GLU A 202 1.93 -2.69 10.02
CA GLU A 202 2.71 -3.93 10.05
C GLU A 202 1.81 -5.14 10.39
N LEU A 203 2.28 -6.35 10.09
CA LEU A 203 1.57 -7.56 10.55
C LEU A 203 1.49 -7.59 12.09
N GLU A 204 0.27 -7.69 12.61
CA GLU A 204 -0.05 -7.71 14.03
C GLU A 204 0.58 -8.92 14.74
N ASN A 205 1.04 -8.68 15.97
CA ASN A 205 1.58 -9.69 16.87
C ASN A 205 1.37 -9.20 18.31
N ASP A 206 1.04 -10.10 19.25
CA ASP A 206 0.87 -9.80 20.67
C ASP A 206 2.05 -8.99 21.24
N ILE A 207 3.27 -9.35 20.82
CA ILE A 207 4.50 -8.65 21.23
C ILE A 207 4.53 -7.20 20.72
N LYS A 208 4.04 -6.95 19.50
CA LYS A 208 3.97 -5.61 18.92
C LYS A 208 2.90 -4.76 19.59
N VAL A 209 1.79 -5.37 20.01
CA VAL A 209 0.76 -4.68 20.82
C VAL A 209 1.35 -4.21 22.15
N GLU A 210 2.15 -5.05 22.82
CA GLU A 210 2.86 -4.65 24.04
C GLU A 210 3.86 -3.50 23.80
N ILE A 211 4.61 -3.53 22.69
CA ILE A 211 5.55 -2.46 22.32
C ILE A 211 4.79 -1.16 22.07
N ARG A 212 3.71 -1.21 21.28
CA ARG A 212 2.83 -0.05 21.00
C ARG A 212 2.32 0.58 22.29
N LYS A 213 1.81 -0.24 23.22
CA LYS A 213 1.32 0.24 24.51
C LYS A 213 2.42 0.95 25.32
N LYS A 214 3.60 0.34 25.43
CA LYS A 214 4.73 0.94 26.15
C LYS A 214 5.19 2.27 25.53
N MET A 215 5.17 2.37 24.20
CA MET A 215 5.49 3.61 23.50
C MET A 215 4.43 4.70 23.72
N ILE A 216 3.14 4.35 23.76
CA ILE A 216 2.04 5.28 24.11
C ILE A 216 2.18 5.76 25.55
N ASP A 217 2.51 4.86 26.47
CA ASP A 217 2.78 5.16 27.89
C ASP A 217 4.12 5.92 28.10
N SER A 218 4.80 6.31 27.01
CA SER A 218 6.05 7.09 27.01
C SER A 218 7.24 6.39 27.70
N GLU A 219 7.25 5.06 27.72
CA GLU A 219 8.38 4.27 28.24
C GLU A 219 9.47 4.13 27.17
N SER A 220 10.73 4.04 27.60
CA SER A 220 11.85 3.65 26.72
C SER A 220 12.19 2.18 26.94
N GLY A 221 12.57 1.48 25.87
CA GLY A 221 12.95 0.08 25.98
C GLY A 221 13.43 -0.52 24.67
N ASP A 222 13.88 -1.76 24.76
CA ASP A 222 14.28 -2.58 23.64
C ASP A 222 13.68 -3.99 23.74
N ARG A 223 13.44 -4.62 22.59
CA ARG A 223 12.95 -5.99 22.52
C ARG A 223 13.38 -6.65 21.22
N THR A 224 13.96 -7.84 21.34
CA THR A 224 14.30 -8.70 20.20
C THR A 224 13.37 -9.90 20.16
N PHE A 225 12.75 -10.15 19.00
CA PHE A 225 11.87 -11.30 18.79
C PHE A 225 11.77 -11.65 17.30
N GLN A 226 11.35 -12.88 17.02
CA GLN A 226 11.09 -13.33 15.66
C GLN A 226 9.68 -12.91 15.24
N THR A 227 9.56 -12.24 14.10
CA THR A 227 8.30 -11.76 13.55
C THR A 227 8.20 -12.07 12.07
N LEU A 228 6.97 -12.15 11.59
CA LEU A 228 6.67 -12.17 10.16
C LEU A 228 6.87 -10.76 9.60
N VAL A 229 7.58 -10.68 8.48
CA VAL A 229 7.85 -9.45 7.72
C VAL A 229 7.17 -9.61 6.38
N LYS A 230 6.24 -8.71 6.08
CA LYS A 230 5.58 -8.63 4.78
C LYS A 230 6.58 -8.08 3.75
N SER A 231 6.65 -8.73 2.60
CA SER A 231 7.51 -8.32 1.49
C SER A 231 7.03 -7.01 0.84
N GLN A 232 7.93 -6.29 0.19
CA GLN A 232 7.64 -5.00 -0.47
C GLN A 232 6.65 -5.13 -1.64
N ASP A 233 6.69 -6.26 -2.34
CA ASP A 233 5.78 -6.60 -3.44
C ASP A 233 4.50 -7.30 -2.95
N GLU A 234 4.32 -7.43 -1.64
CA GLU A 234 3.10 -7.92 -0.97
C GLU A 234 2.70 -9.36 -1.31
N ARG A 235 3.58 -10.12 -1.97
CA ARG A 235 3.36 -11.52 -2.36
C ARG A 235 3.87 -12.54 -1.34
N TYR A 236 4.91 -12.17 -0.58
CA TYR A 236 5.63 -13.07 0.31
C TYR A 236 5.62 -12.58 1.76
N ILE A 237 5.79 -13.52 2.69
CA ILE A 237 6.07 -13.27 4.09
C ILE A 237 7.34 -14.04 4.48
N ASP A 238 8.32 -13.32 5.03
CA ASP A 238 9.55 -13.92 5.55
C ASP A 238 9.59 -13.87 7.09
N LYS A 239 10.15 -14.90 7.72
CA LYS A 239 10.36 -14.95 9.17
C LYS A 239 11.69 -14.25 9.50
N GLY A 240 11.64 -13.05 10.07
CA GLY A 240 12.83 -12.26 10.42
C GLY A 240 13.00 -12.09 11.93
N ASN A 241 14.23 -12.18 12.43
CA ASN A 241 14.56 -11.78 13.80
C ASN A 241 14.85 -10.28 13.86
N ARG A 242 13.98 -9.53 14.54
CA ARG A 242 14.01 -8.06 14.57
C ARG A 242 14.18 -7.57 16.01
N THR A 243 15.00 -6.52 16.15
CA THR A 243 15.19 -5.79 17.40
C THR A 243 14.52 -4.44 17.26
N TYR A 244 13.51 -4.20 18.09
CA TYR A 244 12.81 -2.93 18.21
C TYR A 244 13.41 -2.18 19.39
N THR A 245 13.72 -0.90 19.20
CA THR A 245 14.20 -0.01 20.27
C THR A 245 13.43 1.30 20.17
N TRP A 246 12.87 1.77 21.28
CA TRP A 246 12.01 2.94 21.28
C TRP A 246 12.29 3.88 22.46
N THR A 247 11.96 5.15 22.27
CA THR A 247 12.09 6.20 23.28
C THR A 247 11.15 7.36 23.00
N LYS A 248 10.79 8.12 24.05
CA LYS A 248 10.03 9.37 23.90
C LYS A 248 10.84 10.45 23.19
N VAL A 249 10.19 11.23 22.33
CA VAL A 249 10.74 12.48 21.78
C VAL A 249 10.57 13.61 22.81
N ASN A 250 11.68 14.17 23.27
CA ASN A 250 11.64 15.23 24.27
C ASN A 250 10.94 16.49 23.73
N GLY A 251 9.98 17.01 24.49
CA GLY A 251 9.24 18.23 24.14
C GLY A 251 7.95 17.99 23.32
N THR A 252 7.64 16.76 22.96
CA THR A 252 6.38 16.36 22.32
C THR A 252 5.79 15.12 22.97
N ASP A 253 4.59 14.73 22.53
CA ASP A 253 3.92 13.50 22.96
C ASP A 253 4.21 12.31 22.04
N TYR A 254 5.10 12.49 21.05
CA TYR A 254 5.49 11.45 20.12
C TYR A 254 6.54 10.52 20.73
N SER A 255 6.46 9.25 20.34
CA SER A 255 7.48 8.23 20.63
C SER A 255 8.12 7.75 19.33
N LEU A 256 9.45 7.71 19.29
CA LEU A 256 10.22 7.28 18.13
C LEU A 256 10.85 5.91 18.41
N ALA A 257 10.81 5.06 17.40
CA ALA A 257 11.39 3.73 17.43
C ALA A 257 12.26 3.45 16.21
N LEU A 258 13.17 2.50 16.38
CA LEU A 258 14.07 2.00 15.36
C LEU A 258 13.97 0.47 15.35
N VAL A 259 13.81 -0.08 14.15
CA VAL A 259 13.80 -1.53 13.91
C VAL A 259 15.09 -1.90 13.19
N LEU A 260 15.82 -2.88 13.73
CA LEU A 260 17.02 -3.42 13.11
C LEU A 260 16.99 -4.96 13.09
N PRO A 261 17.34 -5.61 11.97
CA PRO A 261 17.70 -7.02 11.99
C PRO A 261 19.05 -7.24 12.69
N SER A 262 19.25 -8.40 13.32
CA SER A 262 20.46 -8.68 14.11
C SER A 262 21.78 -8.58 13.33
N TYR A 263 21.75 -8.74 12.00
CA TYR A 263 22.94 -8.65 11.15
C TYR A 263 23.27 -7.22 10.69
N SER A 264 22.46 -6.21 11.03
CA SER A 264 22.67 -4.81 10.62
C SER A 264 23.22 -3.90 11.73
N PHE A 265 23.72 -4.46 12.84
CA PHE A 265 24.35 -3.68 13.91
C PHE A 265 25.68 -3.04 13.50
N TYR A 266 26.26 -3.48 12.38
CA TYR A 266 27.47 -2.92 11.80
C TYR A 266 27.21 -2.48 10.36
N TYR A 267 27.84 -1.39 9.95
CA TYR A 267 27.77 -0.85 8.60
C TYR A 267 29.18 -0.52 8.09
N ILE A 268 29.32 -0.40 6.77
CA ILE A 268 30.60 -0.08 6.14
C ILE A 268 30.66 1.43 5.89
N LYS A 269 31.68 2.08 6.44
CA LYS A 269 32.02 3.46 6.13
C LYS A 269 33.20 3.49 5.18
N ALA A 270 33.00 3.99 3.96
CA ALA A 270 34.06 4.14 2.98
C ALA A 270 35.12 5.15 3.45
N LYS A 271 36.39 4.78 3.29
CA LYS A 271 37.55 5.65 3.52
C LYS A 271 38.50 5.48 2.34
N ILE A 272 38.26 6.23 1.26
CA ILE A 272 39.10 6.23 0.06
C ILE A 272 39.80 7.59 0.00
N ASN A 273 41.08 7.63 0.34
CA ASN A 273 41.84 8.90 0.38
C ASN A 273 42.64 9.14 -0.91
N GLU A 274 42.79 8.11 -1.76
CA GLU A 274 43.61 8.17 -2.96
C GLU A 274 42.79 8.68 -4.15
N THR A 275 43.19 9.81 -4.72
CA THR A 275 42.52 10.45 -5.87
C THR A 275 42.51 9.57 -7.12
N LEU A 276 43.60 8.83 -7.37
CA LEU A 276 43.68 7.92 -8.51
C LEU A 276 42.66 6.78 -8.41
N THR A 277 42.48 6.24 -7.20
CA THR A 277 41.53 5.15 -6.91
C THR A 277 40.09 5.64 -7.07
N GLN A 278 39.79 6.86 -6.61
CA GLN A 278 38.48 7.50 -6.82
C GLN A 278 38.20 7.68 -8.33
N ALA A 279 39.14 8.25 -9.08
CA ALA A 279 38.99 8.47 -10.52
C ALA A 279 38.80 7.15 -11.29
N LYS A 280 39.52 6.10 -10.92
CA LYS A 280 39.37 4.76 -11.50
C LYS A 280 37.95 4.23 -11.30
N PHE A 281 37.37 4.37 -10.11
CA PHE A 281 36.02 3.87 -9.84
C PHE A 281 34.94 4.68 -10.57
N ILE A 282 35.10 6.01 -10.68
CA ILE A 282 34.19 6.86 -11.48
C ILE A 282 34.18 6.42 -12.94
N ALA A 283 35.36 6.11 -13.52
CA ALA A 283 35.44 5.66 -14.90
C ALA A 283 34.62 4.39 -15.17
N THR A 284 34.48 3.49 -14.18
CA THR A 284 33.68 2.25 -14.34
C THR A 284 32.18 2.49 -14.45
N LEU A 285 31.69 3.68 -14.07
CA LEU A 285 30.28 4.03 -14.11
C LEU A 285 29.87 4.67 -15.46
N LYS A 286 30.84 4.98 -16.33
CA LYS A 286 30.58 5.63 -17.63
C LYS A 286 29.85 4.68 -18.57
N GLN A 287 28.88 5.23 -19.31
CA GLN A 287 28.06 4.47 -20.26
C GLN A 287 28.89 3.77 -21.34
N GLU A 288 29.98 4.42 -21.78
CA GLU A 288 30.94 3.86 -22.75
C GLU A 288 31.59 2.56 -22.25
N SER A 289 31.69 2.38 -20.94
CA SER A 289 32.32 1.21 -20.34
C SER A 289 31.32 0.07 -20.04
N PHE A 290 30.04 0.23 -20.37
CA PHE A 290 29.01 -0.79 -20.09
C PHE A 290 29.19 -2.09 -20.88
N ASP A 291 29.86 -2.03 -22.04
CA ASP A 291 30.16 -3.22 -22.82
C ASP A 291 31.14 -4.15 -22.07
N GLU A 292 32.05 -3.58 -21.27
CA GLU A 292 33.02 -4.33 -20.46
C GLU A 292 32.50 -4.67 -19.06
N PHE A 293 31.82 -3.72 -18.40
CA PHE A 293 31.44 -3.84 -16.99
C PHE A 293 29.96 -4.20 -16.76
N GLY A 294 29.16 -4.28 -17.82
CA GLY A 294 27.71 -4.45 -17.73
C GLY A 294 26.96 -3.12 -17.57
N TYR A 295 25.64 -3.18 -17.77
CA TYR A 295 24.75 -2.04 -17.62
C TYR A 295 24.66 -1.66 -16.14
N THR A 296 25.01 -0.42 -15.81
CA THR A 296 25.07 0.05 -14.42
C THR A 296 23.96 1.05 -14.13
N PHE A 297 23.22 0.79 -13.06
CA PHE A 297 22.22 1.68 -12.47
C PHE A 297 22.75 2.30 -11.18
N LEU A 298 22.42 3.56 -10.95
CA LEU A 298 22.65 4.27 -9.70
C LEU A 298 21.31 4.58 -9.01
N ALA A 299 21.26 4.43 -7.70
CA ALA A 299 20.06 4.71 -6.93
C ALA A 299 19.81 6.22 -6.83
N PRO A 300 18.59 6.72 -7.06
CA PRO A 300 18.25 8.15 -7.03
C PRO A 300 18.24 8.70 -5.59
N ARG A 301 19.43 8.95 -5.03
CA ARG A 301 19.63 9.49 -3.68
C ARG A 301 20.13 10.93 -3.72
N ASP A 302 19.90 11.66 -2.64
CA ASP A 302 20.48 12.99 -2.41
C ASP A 302 21.99 12.89 -2.10
N TYR A 303 22.78 12.56 -3.13
CA TYR A 303 24.24 12.47 -3.03
C TYR A 303 24.88 13.84 -2.78
N CYS A 304 24.47 14.85 -3.53
CA CYS A 304 24.89 16.24 -3.40
C CYS A 304 23.68 17.16 -3.66
N SER A 305 23.58 18.29 -2.95
CA SER A 305 22.42 19.19 -3.05
C SER A 305 22.18 19.80 -4.43
N THR A 306 23.20 19.81 -5.29
CA THR A 306 23.15 20.37 -6.64
C THR A 306 22.63 19.39 -7.70
N VAL A 307 22.76 18.09 -7.48
CA VAL A 307 22.34 17.05 -8.44
C VAL A 307 20.87 16.74 -8.19
N LYS A 308 20.01 17.08 -9.14
CA LYS A 308 18.58 16.79 -9.04
C LYS A 308 18.31 15.32 -9.33
N ILE A 309 17.44 14.73 -8.52
CA ILE A 309 16.88 13.40 -8.77
C ILE A 309 15.96 13.47 -9.99
N THR A 310 16.12 12.53 -10.92
CA THR A 310 15.30 12.40 -12.12
C THR A 310 14.79 10.96 -12.26
N ASP A 311 13.58 10.79 -12.76
CA ASP A 311 12.96 9.46 -12.91
C ASP A 311 13.72 8.56 -13.90
N ASN A 312 14.30 9.15 -14.95
CA ASN A 312 15.16 8.42 -15.88
C ASN A 312 16.57 8.26 -15.31
N ASN A 313 16.94 7.01 -14.98
CA ASN A 313 18.22 6.72 -14.34
C ASN A 313 19.43 6.99 -15.25
N THR A 314 19.30 6.83 -16.57
CA THR A 314 20.41 7.09 -17.49
C THR A 314 20.83 8.56 -17.46
N VAL A 315 19.84 9.45 -17.41
CA VAL A 315 20.03 10.90 -17.27
C VAL A 315 20.59 11.24 -15.88
N PHE A 316 20.05 10.62 -14.84
CA PHE A 316 20.54 10.80 -13.47
C PHE A 316 22.02 10.42 -13.34
N LEU A 317 22.40 9.25 -13.84
CA LEU A 317 23.76 8.75 -13.82
C LEU A 317 24.71 9.66 -14.60
N GLN A 318 24.28 10.15 -15.77
CA GLN A 318 25.10 11.09 -16.55
C GLN A 318 25.32 12.40 -15.80
N ASN A 319 24.27 13.01 -15.23
CA ASN A 319 24.38 14.23 -14.44
C ASN A 319 25.30 14.02 -13.22
N PHE A 320 25.21 12.85 -12.58
CA PHE A 320 26.09 12.48 -11.48
C PHE A 320 27.55 12.39 -11.92
N ILE A 321 27.84 11.71 -13.04
CA ILE A 321 29.21 11.57 -13.55
C ILE A 321 29.78 12.92 -13.98
N GLU A 322 29.01 13.74 -14.69
CA GLU A 322 29.43 15.08 -15.10
C GLU A 322 29.78 15.96 -13.90
N PHE A 323 29.00 15.86 -12.81
CA PHE A 323 29.30 16.55 -11.56
C PHE A 323 30.61 16.06 -10.94
N MET A 324 30.84 14.74 -10.93
CA MET A 324 32.05 14.14 -10.36
C MET A 324 33.31 14.37 -11.20
N ASP A 325 33.16 14.61 -12.51
CA ASP A 325 34.27 15.00 -13.39
C ASP A 325 34.66 16.48 -13.16
N GLN A 326 33.72 17.34 -12.74
CA GLN A 326 33.97 18.76 -12.45
C GLN A 326 34.44 19.02 -11.01
N TYR A 327 33.94 18.26 -10.04
CA TYR A 327 34.16 18.50 -8.61
C TYR A 327 34.68 17.24 -7.90
N SER A 328 35.55 17.45 -6.91
CA SER A 328 36.05 16.35 -6.07
C SER A 328 34.92 15.72 -5.23
N PRO A 329 34.93 14.39 -5.01
CA PRO A 329 33.99 13.70 -4.11
C PRO A 329 33.92 14.25 -2.68
N GLU A 330 34.95 14.97 -2.23
CA GLU A 330 35.06 15.55 -0.87
C GLU A 330 34.46 16.96 -0.75
N ASN A 331 33.68 17.41 -1.74
CA ASN A 331 33.04 18.71 -1.73
C ASN A 331 32.10 18.85 -0.50
N PRO A 332 32.15 19.97 0.27
CA PRO A 332 31.26 20.18 1.42
C PRO A 332 29.76 20.14 1.09
N SER A 333 29.37 20.31 -0.18
CA SER A 333 27.99 20.18 -0.64
C SER A 333 27.51 18.73 -0.82
N CYS A 334 28.39 17.74 -0.63
CA CYS A 334 28.12 16.32 -0.85
C CYS A 334 28.12 15.50 0.43
N ASN A 335 27.27 14.48 0.45
CA ASN A 335 27.16 13.53 1.55
C ASN A 335 28.21 12.40 1.44
N GLY A 336 28.55 11.78 2.57
CA GLY A 336 29.44 10.62 2.62
C GLY A 336 28.95 9.37 1.85
N LEU A 337 27.73 9.42 1.33
CA LEU A 337 27.13 8.39 0.46
C LEU A 337 27.87 8.25 -0.88
N VAL A 338 28.42 9.35 -1.42
CA VAL A 338 29.19 9.33 -2.67
C VAL A 338 30.37 8.37 -2.55
N MET A 339 31.14 8.48 -1.48
CA MET A 339 32.30 7.62 -1.23
C MET A 339 31.92 6.14 -1.09
N ARG A 340 30.75 5.86 -0.51
CA ARG A 340 30.22 4.50 -0.40
C ARG A 340 29.84 3.93 -1.77
N ALA A 341 29.16 4.71 -2.60
CA ALA A 341 28.84 4.30 -3.97
C ALA A 341 30.10 4.05 -4.80
N LEU A 342 31.10 4.94 -4.73
CA LEU A 342 32.36 4.73 -5.46
C LEU A 342 33.11 3.47 -5.03
N LEU A 343 33.15 3.17 -3.72
CA LEU A 343 33.74 1.93 -3.21
C LEU A 343 33.04 0.70 -3.79
N ASP A 344 31.71 0.71 -3.76
CA ASP A 344 30.89 -0.39 -4.27
C ASP A 344 31.02 -0.53 -5.80
N ALA A 345 31.21 0.57 -6.54
CA ALA A 345 31.51 0.55 -7.97
C ALA A 345 32.83 -0.19 -8.24
N GLY A 346 33.84 0.07 -7.41
CA GLY A 346 35.11 -0.64 -7.46
C GLY A 346 34.94 -2.16 -7.28
N PHE A 347 34.27 -2.58 -6.21
CA PHE A 347 34.08 -4.01 -5.92
C PHE A 347 33.26 -4.73 -7.01
N THR A 348 32.18 -4.11 -7.47
CA THR A 348 31.34 -4.69 -8.53
C THR A 348 32.07 -4.74 -9.87
N SER A 349 32.97 -3.79 -10.15
CA SER A 349 33.82 -3.81 -11.36
C SER A 349 34.81 -4.96 -11.36
N GLU A 350 35.46 -5.22 -10.22
CA GLU A 350 36.40 -6.32 -10.08
C GLU A 350 35.72 -7.67 -10.26
N LEU A 351 34.51 -7.83 -9.71
CA LEU A 351 33.69 -9.04 -9.89
C LEU A 351 33.40 -9.33 -11.37
N VAL A 352 32.96 -8.30 -12.11
CA VAL A 352 32.61 -8.46 -13.53
C VAL A 352 33.86 -8.83 -14.35
N GLN A 353 34.96 -8.09 -14.17
CA GLN A 353 36.17 -8.30 -14.96
C GLN A 353 36.89 -9.61 -14.64
N ASN A 354 36.97 -10.00 -13.37
CA ASN A 354 37.77 -11.16 -12.97
C ASN A 354 36.99 -12.47 -13.03
N TYR A 355 35.66 -12.43 -12.98
CA TYR A 355 34.82 -13.63 -12.86
C TYR A 355 33.76 -13.73 -13.98
N TRP A 356 32.84 -12.77 -14.11
CA TRP A 356 31.73 -12.91 -15.07
C TRP A 356 32.17 -12.88 -16.53
N SER A 357 33.17 -12.07 -16.89
CA SER A 357 33.72 -12.01 -18.24
C SER A 357 34.38 -13.32 -18.71
N LYS A 358 34.81 -14.17 -17.76
CA LYS A 358 35.53 -15.43 -18.04
C LYS A 358 34.61 -16.64 -18.15
N GLN A 359 33.34 -16.50 -17.78
CA GLN A 359 32.38 -17.59 -17.72
C GLN A 359 31.12 -17.23 -18.48
N ASP A 360 30.65 -18.12 -19.34
CA ASP A 360 29.35 -18.01 -19.98
C ASP A 360 28.56 -19.31 -19.76
N PRO A 361 27.87 -19.42 -18.60
CA PRO A 361 27.14 -20.63 -18.24
C PRO A 361 25.88 -20.79 -19.10
N GLU A 362 25.69 -21.99 -19.66
CA GLU A 362 24.47 -22.34 -20.40
C GLU A 362 23.22 -22.24 -19.49
N GLY A 363 22.13 -21.68 -20.03
CA GLY A 363 20.86 -21.55 -19.33
C GLY A 363 20.70 -20.28 -18.46
N ILE A 364 21.71 -19.41 -18.39
CA ILE A 364 21.62 -18.12 -17.69
C ILE A 364 21.43 -16.98 -18.70
N THR A 365 20.38 -16.15 -18.51
CA THR A 365 20.11 -14.99 -19.38
C THR A 365 20.80 -13.73 -18.90
N ALA A 366 20.82 -13.50 -17.58
CA ALA A 366 21.42 -12.32 -16.97
C ALA A 366 22.07 -12.65 -15.63
N ARG A 367 23.09 -11.88 -15.27
CA ARG A 367 23.75 -11.90 -13.96
C ARG A 367 23.68 -10.49 -13.38
N PHE A 368 23.38 -10.37 -12.11
CA PHE A 368 23.29 -9.07 -11.48
C PHE A 368 23.89 -9.05 -10.08
N VAL A 369 24.32 -7.85 -9.69
CA VAL A 369 24.74 -7.54 -8.33
C VAL A 369 24.10 -6.23 -7.93
N VAL A 370 23.40 -6.25 -6.82
CA VAL A 370 22.83 -5.07 -6.17
C VAL A 370 23.61 -4.82 -4.90
N THR A 371 24.03 -3.59 -4.67
CA THR A 371 24.80 -3.22 -3.49
C THR A 371 24.06 -2.22 -2.61
N ASP A 372 24.44 -2.20 -1.33
CA ASP A 372 23.94 -1.27 -0.32
C ASP A 372 24.25 0.22 -0.65
N GLY A 373 25.35 0.49 -1.36
CA GLY A 373 25.74 1.82 -1.84
C GLY A 373 24.87 2.39 -2.97
N GLY A 374 23.86 1.64 -3.43
CA GLY A 374 22.94 2.10 -4.46
C GLY A 374 23.35 1.75 -5.89
N ILE A 375 24.29 0.81 -6.07
CA ILE A 375 24.74 0.39 -7.40
C ILE A 375 24.10 -0.94 -7.75
N THR A 376 23.46 -1.01 -8.91
CA THR A 376 23.04 -2.27 -9.51
C THR A 376 23.75 -2.47 -10.83
N ARG A 377 24.43 -3.60 -11.01
CA ARG A 377 25.04 -3.96 -12.32
C ARG A 377 24.36 -5.19 -12.88
N VAL A 378 24.02 -5.13 -14.17
CA VAL A 378 23.42 -6.23 -14.92
C VAL A 378 24.34 -6.58 -16.10
N TYR A 379 24.67 -7.86 -16.22
CA TYR A 379 25.57 -8.38 -17.25
C TYR A 379 24.89 -9.54 -18.00
N PRO A 380 24.92 -9.57 -19.35
CA PRO A 380 25.51 -8.60 -20.27
C PRO A 380 24.67 -7.33 -20.42
N LYS A 381 25.19 -6.31 -21.15
CA LYS A 381 24.50 -5.02 -21.37
C LYS A 381 23.09 -5.18 -21.96
N SER A 382 22.90 -6.12 -22.90
CA SER A 382 21.60 -6.41 -23.51
C SER A 382 20.55 -6.82 -22.48
N ALA A 383 20.94 -7.54 -21.42
CA ALA A 383 20.02 -7.91 -20.36
C ALA A 383 19.65 -6.73 -19.44
N GLY A 384 20.47 -5.68 -19.41
CA GLY A 384 20.21 -4.46 -18.64
C GLY A 384 19.09 -3.60 -19.23
N GLU A 385 18.88 -3.65 -20.55
CA GLU A 385 17.80 -2.89 -21.23
C GLU A 385 16.40 -3.41 -20.85
N TYR A 386 16.28 -4.71 -20.58
CA TYR A 386 15.04 -5.36 -20.14
C TYR A 386 14.94 -5.49 -18.62
N TRP A 387 15.75 -4.74 -17.86
CA TRP A 387 15.71 -4.74 -16.41
C TRP A 387 14.58 -3.84 -15.90
N THR A 388 13.55 -4.44 -15.32
CA THR A 388 12.30 -3.78 -14.89
C THR A 388 12.27 -3.38 -13.41
N GLU A 389 13.28 -3.78 -12.62
CA GLU A 389 13.30 -3.50 -11.19
C GLU A 389 13.64 -2.04 -10.89
N ASN A 390 13.16 -1.53 -9.75
CA ASN A 390 13.46 -0.18 -9.29
C ASN A 390 14.98 0.03 -9.14
N SER A 391 15.49 1.18 -9.58
CA SER A 391 16.90 1.55 -9.43
C SER A 391 17.30 1.82 -7.98
N GLU A 392 16.35 2.21 -7.12
CA GLU A 392 16.60 2.34 -5.68
C GLU A 392 16.66 0.97 -5.02
N THR A 393 17.88 0.58 -4.66
CA THR A 393 18.19 -0.71 -4.02
C THR A 393 17.41 -0.97 -2.74
N TYR A 394 17.05 0.08 -1.98
CA TYR A 394 16.31 -0.06 -0.71
C TYR A 394 14.81 -0.30 -0.92
N GLU A 395 14.29 -0.13 -2.14
CA GLU A 395 12.89 -0.40 -2.49
C GLU A 395 12.72 -1.75 -3.21
N GLN A 396 13.81 -2.48 -3.49
CA GLN A 396 13.75 -3.77 -4.17
C GLN A 396 13.31 -4.90 -3.22
N SER A 397 12.26 -5.64 -3.63
CA SER A 397 11.71 -6.76 -2.84
C SER A 397 12.71 -7.90 -2.65
N PHE A 398 13.24 -8.47 -3.74
CA PHE A 398 14.17 -9.60 -3.69
C PHE A 398 15.44 -9.29 -2.88
N TYR A 399 15.87 -8.02 -2.83
CA TYR A 399 17.02 -7.59 -2.03
C TYR A 399 16.74 -7.76 -0.53
N LYS A 400 15.61 -7.24 -0.05
CA LYS A 400 15.16 -7.37 1.35
C LYS A 400 14.98 -8.83 1.76
N ARG A 401 14.32 -9.62 0.89
CA ARG A 401 14.08 -11.06 1.14
C ARG A 401 15.38 -11.86 1.20
N SER A 402 16.33 -11.58 0.31
CA SER A 402 17.63 -12.26 0.28
C SER A 402 18.49 -11.96 1.50
N LEU A 403 18.28 -10.82 2.16
CA LEU A 403 19.00 -10.45 3.37
C LEU A 403 18.47 -11.16 4.63
N ASP A 404 17.17 -11.40 4.73
CA ASP A 404 16.60 -12.14 5.86
C ASP A 404 16.91 -13.64 5.76
N ASN A 405 16.93 -14.17 4.55
CA ASN A 405 17.19 -15.58 4.27
C ASN A 405 18.70 -15.92 4.11
N GLU A 406 19.08 -17.18 4.36
CA GLU A 406 20.45 -17.68 4.14
C GLU A 406 20.59 -18.60 2.92
N ASN A 407 19.47 -19.17 2.46
CA ASN A 407 19.35 -20.02 1.28
C ASN A 407 19.27 -19.19 -0.02
N TYR A 408 19.25 -19.89 -1.16
CA TYR A 408 19.00 -19.24 -2.45
C TYR A 408 17.50 -18.94 -2.58
N ILE A 409 17.16 -17.69 -2.90
CA ILE A 409 15.78 -17.24 -3.06
C ILE A 409 15.43 -17.17 -4.53
N PHE A 410 14.41 -17.93 -4.93
CA PHE A 410 13.80 -17.88 -6.24
C PHE A 410 12.60 -16.94 -6.16
N THR A 411 12.52 -16.00 -7.10
CA THR A 411 11.43 -15.03 -7.20
C THR A 411 10.63 -15.31 -8.47
N ALA A 412 9.33 -15.54 -8.29
CA ALA A 412 8.43 -15.74 -9.42
C ALA A 412 8.25 -14.45 -10.23
N PRO A 413 8.25 -14.53 -11.58
CA PRO A 413 7.91 -13.41 -12.45
C PRO A 413 6.45 -13.01 -12.21
N PHE A 414 6.08 -11.79 -12.59
CA PHE A 414 4.70 -11.34 -12.46
C PHE A 414 3.87 -11.84 -13.64
N PHE A 415 2.73 -12.47 -13.35
CA PHE A 415 1.78 -12.91 -14.37
C PHE A 415 1.17 -11.69 -15.09
N ASN A 416 1.14 -11.73 -16.43
CA ASN A 416 0.45 -10.77 -17.30
C ASN A 416 0.97 -9.31 -17.26
N ARG A 417 2.30 -9.11 -17.12
CA ARG A 417 2.92 -7.81 -17.43
C ARG A 417 3.08 -7.67 -18.95
N SER A 418 2.77 -6.49 -19.50
CA SER A 418 2.88 -6.16 -20.93
C SER A 418 4.31 -6.27 -21.51
N ILE A 419 5.30 -6.49 -20.65
CA ILE A 419 6.73 -6.60 -20.98
C ILE A 419 7.09 -8.08 -20.83
N ASN A 420 7.72 -8.66 -21.85
CA ASN A 420 8.28 -10.02 -21.84
C ASN A 420 9.38 -10.12 -20.75
N GLU A 421 8.98 -10.34 -19.50
CA GLU A 421 9.88 -10.70 -18.42
C GLU A 421 10.29 -12.18 -18.61
N ASP A 422 11.23 -12.41 -19.53
CA ASP A 422 11.73 -13.74 -19.80
C ASP A 422 12.77 -14.14 -18.74
N GLY A 423 12.30 -14.82 -17.69
CA GLY A 423 13.16 -15.62 -16.81
C GLY A 423 12.90 -15.46 -15.32
N ILE A 424 13.19 -16.53 -14.58
CA ILE A 424 13.06 -16.56 -13.11
C ILE A 424 14.32 -15.98 -12.48
N MET A 425 14.13 -15.11 -11.51
CA MET A 425 15.23 -14.49 -10.78
C MET A 425 15.64 -15.35 -9.58
N VAL A 426 16.95 -15.59 -9.43
CA VAL A 426 17.53 -16.23 -8.25
C VAL A 426 18.49 -15.26 -7.58
N SER A 427 18.35 -15.06 -6.28
CA SER A 427 19.15 -14.10 -5.52
C SER A 427 19.66 -14.69 -4.20
N LYS A 428 20.83 -14.20 -3.76
CA LYS A 428 21.46 -14.57 -2.50
C LYS A 428 22.27 -13.42 -1.94
N ALA A 429 22.11 -13.16 -0.64
CA ALA A 429 22.94 -12.18 0.05
C ALA A 429 24.39 -12.65 0.20
N VAL A 430 25.32 -11.74 -0.08
CA VAL A 430 26.74 -11.94 0.17
C VAL A 430 26.96 -11.85 1.67
N LYS A 431 27.50 -12.91 2.28
CA LYS A 431 27.76 -12.99 3.72
C LYS A 431 29.27 -12.93 3.95
N ILE A 432 29.75 -11.87 4.60
CA ILE A 432 31.17 -11.73 4.97
C ILE A 432 31.31 -11.56 6.48
N THR A 433 32.44 -12.01 7.01
CA THR A 433 32.80 -11.79 8.42
C THR A 433 34.13 -11.06 8.47
N VAL A 434 34.13 -9.86 9.05
CA VAL A 434 35.33 -9.02 9.19
C VAL A 434 35.60 -8.83 10.68
N ASN A 435 36.75 -9.30 11.17
CA ASN A 435 37.12 -9.22 12.59
C ASN A 435 36.05 -9.78 13.54
N GLY A 436 35.43 -10.90 13.18
CA GLY A 436 34.35 -11.53 13.96
C GLY A 436 32.98 -10.84 13.85
N LYS A 437 32.85 -9.78 13.04
CA LYS A 437 31.58 -9.07 12.81
C LYS A 437 30.96 -9.50 11.48
N LEU A 438 29.69 -9.89 11.53
CA LEU A 438 28.91 -10.28 10.36
C LEU A 438 28.47 -9.04 9.57
N LEU A 439 28.60 -9.08 8.25
CA LEU A 439 28.10 -8.06 7.33
C LEU A 439 27.47 -8.72 6.10
N LYS A 440 26.40 -8.09 5.60
CA LYS A 440 25.74 -8.44 4.32
C LYS A 440 25.72 -7.22 3.38
N PRO A 441 26.79 -6.95 2.61
CA PRO A 441 26.96 -5.68 1.89
C PRO A 441 26.27 -5.62 0.51
N ALA A 442 25.94 -6.78 -0.08
CA ALA A 442 25.41 -6.87 -1.43
C ALA A 442 24.56 -8.14 -1.59
N VAL A 443 23.74 -8.17 -2.62
CA VAL A 443 22.96 -9.32 -3.07
C VAL A 443 23.36 -9.61 -4.51
N VAL A 444 23.80 -10.85 -4.75
CA VAL A 444 24.14 -11.34 -6.10
C VAL A 444 23.00 -12.22 -6.61
N GLY A 445 22.82 -12.27 -7.92
CA GLY A 445 21.80 -13.11 -8.51
C GLY A 445 21.95 -13.35 -9.99
N VAL A 446 21.08 -14.23 -10.50
CA VAL A 446 21.00 -14.64 -11.90
C VAL A 446 19.55 -14.68 -12.36
N LYS A 447 19.32 -14.40 -13.64
CA LYS A 447 18.06 -14.72 -14.32
C LYS A 447 18.25 -16.01 -15.11
N ILE A 448 17.36 -16.97 -14.88
CA ILE A 448 17.41 -18.30 -15.49
C ILE A 448 16.48 -18.34 -16.70
N ASN A 449 16.96 -18.94 -17.79
CA ASN A 449 16.14 -19.22 -18.96
C ASN A 449 15.19 -20.39 -18.67
N LEU A 450 13.88 -20.12 -18.69
CA LEU A 450 12.82 -21.09 -18.43
C LEU A 450 12.91 -22.33 -19.33
N SER A 451 13.11 -22.14 -20.64
CA SER A 451 13.13 -23.23 -21.61
C SER A 451 14.29 -24.20 -21.38
N SER A 452 15.48 -23.66 -21.09
CA SER A 452 16.67 -24.46 -20.79
C SER A 452 16.57 -25.17 -19.43
N TRP A 453 15.95 -24.52 -18.45
CA TRP A 453 15.72 -25.13 -17.15
C TRP A 453 14.73 -26.30 -17.26
N MET A 454 13.64 -26.14 -18.00
CA MET A 454 12.64 -27.17 -18.23
C MET A 454 13.22 -28.39 -18.96
N THR A 455 14.03 -28.18 -20.01
CA THR A 455 14.68 -29.29 -20.73
C THR A 455 15.64 -30.06 -19.81
N SER A 456 16.37 -29.35 -18.95
CA SER A 456 17.27 -29.98 -17.98
C SER A 456 16.50 -30.73 -16.88
N PHE A 457 15.33 -30.22 -16.49
CA PHE A 457 14.48 -30.90 -15.53
C PHE A 457 13.87 -32.18 -16.10
N ALA A 458 13.36 -32.13 -17.33
CA ALA A 458 12.77 -33.30 -18.00
C ALA A 458 13.82 -34.42 -18.15
N THR A 459 15.06 -34.09 -18.51
CA THR A 459 16.13 -35.09 -18.62
C THR A 459 16.53 -35.68 -17.27
N LEU A 460 16.55 -34.89 -16.19
CA LEU A 460 16.91 -35.35 -14.84
C LEU A 460 15.82 -36.21 -14.18
N THR A 461 14.55 -35.95 -14.48
CA THR A 461 13.42 -36.63 -13.84
C THR A 461 12.98 -37.90 -14.56
N THR A 462 13.39 -38.09 -15.82
CA THR A 462 13.11 -39.31 -16.59
C THR A 462 14.09 -40.41 -16.20
N LYS A 463 13.58 -41.59 -15.81
CA LYS A 463 14.44 -42.76 -15.51
C LYS A 463 14.86 -43.48 -16.79
N ASP A 464 16.16 -43.77 -16.92
CA ASP A 464 16.77 -44.43 -18.10
C ASP A 464 16.28 -45.87 -18.39
N GLN A 465 15.52 -46.51 -17.49
CA GLN A 465 15.10 -47.93 -17.62
C GLN A 465 13.59 -48.13 -17.63
N CYS A 466 12.86 -47.21 -18.22
CA CYS A 466 11.41 -47.34 -18.24
C CYS A 466 10.92 -48.21 -19.41
N LYS A 467 10.35 -49.38 -19.09
CA LYS A 467 9.73 -50.26 -20.11
C LYS A 467 8.33 -49.74 -20.43
N SER A 468 8.11 -49.41 -21.69
CA SER A 468 6.83 -48.92 -22.22
C SER A 468 5.67 -49.83 -21.84
N GLY A 469 4.76 -49.36 -20.98
CA GLY A 469 3.41 -49.94 -20.84
C GLY A 469 2.78 -49.98 -19.46
N SER A 470 3.52 -49.85 -18.34
CA SER A 470 2.87 -49.99 -17.01
C SER A 470 3.58 -49.34 -15.80
N GLU A 471 4.73 -48.68 -15.98
CA GLU A 471 5.44 -48.02 -14.88
C GLU A 471 5.53 -46.52 -15.14
N ILE A 472 5.28 -45.73 -14.09
CA ILE A 472 5.44 -44.28 -14.11
C ILE A 472 6.94 -43.96 -14.30
N CYS A 473 7.29 -43.38 -15.45
CA CYS A 473 8.67 -43.19 -15.89
C CYS A 473 9.37 -41.92 -15.37
N GLY A 474 8.60 -41.03 -14.74
CA GLY A 474 9.06 -39.72 -14.29
C GLY A 474 8.13 -38.62 -14.79
N CYS A 475 8.64 -37.39 -14.79
CA CYS A 475 7.93 -36.21 -15.29
C CYS A 475 8.26 -36.01 -16.77
N GLU A 476 7.63 -36.78 -17.65
CA GLU A 476 7.75 -36.61 -19.10
C GLU A 476 6.94 -35.42 -19.59
N LYS A 477 7.50 -34.62 -20.51
CA LYS A 477 6.82 -33.45 -21.08
C LYS A 477 5.42 -33.83 -21.60
N ASP A 478 4.39 -33.10 -21.17
CA ASP A 478 2.98 -33.33 -21.49
C ASP A 478 2.45 -34.74 -21.17
N SER A 479 2.88 -35.30 -20.04
CA SER A 479 2.35 -36.57 -19.53
C SER A 479 0.86 -36.47 -19.18
N GLN A 480 0.05 -37.40 -19.66
CA GLN A 480 -1.39 -37.48 -19.32
C GLN A 480 -1.65 -38.10 -17.94
N HIS A 481 -0.63 -38.66 -17.30
CA HIS A 481 -0.79 -39.41 -16.05
C HIS A 481 -0.38 -38.62 -14.82
N ILE A 482 0.62 -37.73 -14.92
CA ILE A 482 1.23 -37.06 -13.78
C ILE A 482 1.53 -35.60 -14.10
N ASP A 483 1.16 -34.75 -13.15
CA ASP A 483 1.52 -33.34 -13.12
C ASP A 483 2.68 -33.14 -12.14
N CYS A 484 3.79 -32.62 -12.67
CA CYS A 484 4.98 -32.24 -11.91
C CYS A 484 5.16 -30.73 -11.95
N VAL A 485 5.21 -30.11 -10.78
CA VAL A 485 5.35 -28.65 -10.64
C VAL A 485 6.40 -28.29 -9.60
N ILE A 486 7.05 -27.15 -9.80
CA ILE A 486 7.90 -26.51 -8.80
C ILE A 486 7.22 -25.21 -8.38
N LEU A 487 6.98 -25.08 -7.09
CA LEU A 487 6.44 -23.88 -6.47
C LEU A 487 7.49 -23.24 -5.56
N ASP A 488 7.36 -21.94 -5.35
CA ASP A 488 8.11 -21.24 -4.31
C ASP A 488 7.37 -21.24 -2.95
N ASP A 489 7.94 -20.55 -1.97
CA ASP A 489 7.39 -20.41 -0.62
C ASP A 489 6.10 -19.59 -0.55
N GLY A 490 5.83 -18.76 -1.56
CA GLY A 490 4.55 -18.06 -1.74
C GLY A 490 3.48 -18.90 -2.44
N GLY A 491 3.82 -20.08 -2.95
CA GLY A 491 2.90 -20.92 -3.72
C GLY A 491 2.69 -20.42 -5.15
N PHE A 492 3.64 -19.67 -5.72
CA PHE A 492 3.62 -19.27 -7.12
C PHE A 492 4.26 -20.35 -8.00
N LEU A 493 3.69 -20.55 -9.18
CA LEU A 493 4.18 -21.51 -10.15
C LEU A 493 5.47 -21.00 -10.82
N LEU A 494 6.57 -21.76 -10.67
CA LEU A 494 7.84 -21.45 -11.32
C LEU A 494 8.12 -22.38 -12.50
N MET A 495 7.79 -23.66 -12.35
CA MET A 495 8.06 -24.67 -13.37
C MET A 495 6.90 -25.66 -13.43
N THR A 496 6.60 -26.10 -14.64
CA THR A 496 5.56 -27.10 -14.92
C THR A 496 6.07 -28.06 -15.97
N ASN A 497 5.51 -29.26 -15.98
CA ASN A 497 5.71 -30.26 -17.01
C ASN A 497 4.70 -30.16 -18.17
N GLN A 498 3.54 -29.53 -17.92
CA GLN A 498 2.45 -29.38 -18.88
C GLN A 498 2.60 -28.09 -19.69
N GLU A 499 2.49 -28.17 -21.02
CA GLU A 499 2.50 -27.01 -21.92
C GLU A 499 1.33 -26.05 -21.65
N ASN A 500 0.17 -26.58 -21.23
CA ASN A 500 -1.01 -25.76 -20.90
C ASN A 500 -0.76 -24.80 -19.73
N TYR A 501 0.11 -25.17 -18.78
CA TYR A 501 0.45 -24.33 -17.62
C TYR A 501 1.66 -23.43 -17.88
N PHE A 502 2.36 -23.60 -19.01
CA PHE A 502 3.50 -22.78 -19.38
C PHE A 502 3.18 -21.27 -19.46
N PRO A 503 2.07 -20.83 -20.08
CA PRO A 503 1.71 -19.40 -20.06
C PRO A 503 1.25 -18.92 -18.67
N GLU A 504 0.99 -19.82 -17.72
CA GLU A 504 0.56 -19.50 -16.35
C GLU A 504 1.72 -19.41 -15.34
N ILE A 505 2.98 -19.43 -15.80
CA ILE A 505 4.14 -19.23 -14.93
C ILE A 505 4.05 -17.86 -14.23
N GLY A 506 4.36 -17.83 -12.93
CA GLY A 506 4.23 -16.65 -12.08
C GLY A 506 2.83 -16.44 -11.49
N LYS A 507 1.84 -17.24 -11.90
CA LYS A 507 0.49 -17.23 -11.32
C LYS A 507 0.46 -18.01 -10.00
N PHE A 508 -0.45 -17.62 -9.11
CA PHE A 508 -0.66 -18.32 -7.85
C PHE A 508 -1.26 -19.71 -8.10
N PHE A 509 -0.65 -20.74 -7.52
CA PHE A 509 -1.00 -22.13 -7.81
C PHE A 509 -2.45 -22.49 -7.43
N GLY A 510 -3.02 -21.84 -6.42
CA GLY A 510 -4.42 -22.04 -6.02
C GLY A 510 -5.46 -21.59 -7.05
N GLU A 511 -5.07 -20.84 -8.08
CA GLU A 511 -5.94 -20.53 -9.23
C GLU A 511 -5.87 -21.61 -10.32
N ILE A 512 -4.75 -22.34 -10.38
CA ILE A 512 -4.49 -23.41 -11.35
C ILE A 512 -5.09 -24.73 -10.83
N ASP A 513 -4.70 -25.14 -9.62
CA ASP A 513 -5.24 -26.31 -8.93
C ASP A 513 -5.65 -25.97 -7.48
N PRO A 514 -6.87 -25.42 -7.27
CA PRO A 514 -7.36 -25.05 -5.94
C PRO A 514 -7.51 -26.24 -5.00
N GLY A 515 -7.87 -27.41 -5.53
CA GLY A 515 -8.10 -28.62 -4.73
C GLY A 515 -6.81 -29.09 -4.08
N LEU A 516 -5.72 -29.17 -4.87
CA LEU A 516 -4.41 -29.54 -4.34
C LEU A 516 -3.87 -28.49 -3.37
N MET A 517 -3.95 -27.19 -3.71
CA MET A 517 -3.43 -26.12 -2.85
C MET A 517 -4.11 -26.09 -1.47
N ARG A 518 -5.44 -26.31 -1.39
CA ARG A 518 -6.16 -26.44 -0.10
C ARG A 518 -5.63 -27.58 0.74
N ASN A 519 -5.35 -28.72 0.11
CA ASN A 519 -4.83 -29.87 0.82
C ASN A 519 -3.41 -29.62 1.34
N LEU A 520 -2.56 -28.94 0.57
CA LEU A 520 -1.23 -28.52 1.01
C LEU A 520 -1.28 -27.57 2.22
N ILE A 521 -2.30 -26.71 2.29
CA ILE A 521 -2.56 -25.86 3.46
C ILE A 521 -3.04 -26.69 4.67
N ASN A 522 -3.99 -27.61 4.47
CA ASN A 522 -4.48 -28.49 5.52
C ASN A 522 -3.38 -29.40 6.11
N MET A 523 -2.43 -29.83 5.28
CA MET A 523 -1.25 -30.60 5.70
C MET A 523 -0.16 -29.74 6.35
N SER A 524 -0.38 -28.43 6.53
CA SER A 524 0.56 -27.47 7.12
C SER A 524 1.87 -27.26 6.34
N LEU A 525 1.90 -27.63 5.05
CA LEU A 525 3.03 -27.29 4.17
C LEU A 525 3.08 -25.77 3.97
N TYR A 526 1.94 -25.19 3.57
CA TYR A 526 1.75 -23.75 3.48
C TYR A 526 0.91 -23.25 4.66
N ALA A 527 1.30 -22.09 5.18
CA ALA A 527 0.50 -21.26 6.05
C ALA A 527 0.21 -19.94 5.33
N PHE A 528 -0.80 -19.21 5.78
CA PHE A 528 -1.12 -17.90 5.25
C PHE A 528 -1.48 -16.93 6.36
N ASN A 529 -1.28 -15.64 6.07
CA ASN A 529 -1.81 -14.56 6.89
C ASN A 529 -2.61 -13.60 6.01
N LYS A 530 -3.66 -13.01 6.58
CA LYS A 530 -4.47 -11.99 5.93
C LYS A 530 -4.17 -10.64 6.57
N SER A 531 -3.86 -9.65 5.75
CA SER A 531 -3.64 -8.26 6.17
C SER A 531 -4.56 -7.32 5.40
N TYR A 532 -4.85 -6.17 6.00
CA TYR A 532 -5.65 -5.12 5.38
C TYR A 532 -4.74 -4.00 4.88
N ASP A 533 -4.89 -3.61 3.62
CA ASP A 533 -4.31 -2.36 3.12
C ASP A 533 -5.43 -1.30 3.02
N TYR A 534 -5.30 -0.31 3.89
CA TYR A 534 -6.23 0.80 4.01
C TYR A 534 -5.92 1.95 3.03
N GLN A 535 -4.80 1.91 2.31
CA GLN A 535 -4.35 2.96 1.38
C GLN A 535 -4.38 2.50 -0.08
N SER A 536 -5.25 1.54 -0.39
CA SER A 536 -5.43 0.99 -1.74
C SER A 536 -6.51 1.74 -2.53
N PHE A 537 -6.54 1.50 -3.84
CA PHE A 537 -7.48 2.12 -4.77
C PHE A 537 -8.32 1.06 -5.46
N CYS A 538 -9.64 1.19 -5.39
CA CYS A 538 -10.58 0.27 -6.01
C CYS A 538 -11.46 1.00 -7.02
N ASP A 539 -11.89 0.23 -8.01
CA ASP A 539 -12.95 0.67 -8.92
C ASP A 539 -14.29 0.62 -8.17
N PRO A 540 -15.13 1.66 -8.28
CA PRO A 540 -16.40 1.68 -7.58
C PRO A 540 -17.36 0.59 -8.09
N GLU A 541 -18.05 -0.08 -7.18
CA GLU A 541 -19.09 -1.05 -7.54
C GLU A 541 -20.43 -0.34 -7.78
N ASP A 542 -21.19 -0.82 -8.76
CA ASP A 542 -22.57 -0.40 -8.96
C ASP A 542 -23.43 -0.88 -7.80
N GLU A 543 -24.13 0.03 -7.11
CA GLU A 543 -25.13 -0.42 -6.15
C GLU A 543 -26.21 -1.22 -6.91
N PRO A 544 -26.59 -2.42 -6.42
CA PRO A 544 -27.76 -3.08 -6.95
C PRO A 544 -28.92 -2.11 -6.73
N LYS A 545 -29.52 -1.63 -7.84
CA LYS A 545 -30.64 -0.69 -7.80
C LYS A 545 -31.70 -1.30 -6.88
N GLN A 546 -31.76 -0.83 -5.63
CA GLN A 546 -32.88 -1.13 -4.77
C GLN A 546 -34.07 -0.53 -5.50
N GLY A 547 -34.89 -1.40 -6.09
CA GLY A 547 -35.99 -0.99 -6.93
C GLY A 547 -36.89 -0.07 -6.12
N ALA A 548 -36.79 1.23 -6.37
CA ALA A 548 -37.88 2.14 -6.08
C ALA A 548 -39.05 1.57 -6.89
N GLY A 549 -40.00 0.93 -6.20
CA GLY A 549 -41.16 0.32 -6.83
C GLY A 549 -41.75 1.29 -7.84
N PHE A 550 -42.02 0.79 -9.06
CA PHE A 550 -42.61 1.59 -10.13
C PHE A 550 -43.74 2.44 -9.53
N ARG A 551 -43.60 3.77 -9.53
CA ARG A 551 -44.73 4.64 -9.23
C ARG A 551 -45.84 4.21 -10.18
N SER A 552 -46.92 3.68 -9.63
CA SER A 552 -48.05 3.15 -10.39
C SER A 552 -48.52 4.21 -11.39
N ILE A 553 -48.17 4.03 -12.67
CA ILE A 553 -48.79 4.76 -13.76
C ILE A 553 -50.26 4.38 -13.71
N ASN A 554 -51.11 5.38 -13.53
CA ASN A 554 -52.56 5.20 -13.45
C ASN A 554 -53.02 4.59 -14.80
N VAL A 555 -53.35 3.30 -14.82
CA VAL A 555 -53.85 2.63 -16.02
C VAL A 555 -55.30 3.09 -16.20
N PRO A 556 -55.63 3.84 -17.27
CA PRO A 556 -56.99 4.32 -17.49
C PRO A 556 -57.95 3.13 -17.63
N THR A 557 -59.13 3.24 -17.02
CA THR A 557 -60.14 2.18 -17.05
C THR A 557 -60.83 2.12 -18.41
N ILE A 558 -61.53 1.02 -18.72
CA ILE A 558 -62.24 0.85 -20.01
C ILE A 558 -63.27 1.99 -20.26
N ALA A 559 -63.76 2.63 -19.19
CA ALA A 559 -64.62 3.81 -19.27
C ALA A 559 -63.87 5.07 -19.78
N ASP A 560 -62.58 5.23 -19.44
CA ASP A 560 -61.73 6.34 -19.90
C ASP A 560 -61.31 6.16 -21.37
N ILE A 561 -61.16 4.90 -21.83
CA ILE A 561 -60.82 4.57 -23.21
C ILE A 561 -61.98 4.86 -24.18
N LEU A 562 -63.23 4.76 -23.74
CA LEU A 562 -64.42 4.93 -24.58
C LEU A 562 -64.91 6.39 -24.71
N HIS A 563 -64.31 7.34 -23.98
CA HIS A 563 -64.58 8.77 -24.19
C HIS A 563 -63.79 9.30 -25.41
N LEU A 564 -64.35 9.16 -26.61
CA LEU A 564 -63.82 9.76 -27.85
C LEU A 564 -63.49 11.27 -27.72
N GLY A 565 -64.21 11.98 -26.85
CA GLY A 565 -63.94 13.38 -26.53
C GLY A 565 -62.60 13.61 -25.81
N TRP A 566 -62.16 12.68 -24.96
CA TRP A 566 -60.88 12.80 -24.26
C TRP A 566 -59.71 12.60 -25.23
N TRP A 567 -59.77 11.57 -26.07
CA TRP A 567 -58.77 11.34 -27.12
C TRP A 567 -58.67 12.51 -28.10
N ALA A 568 -59.80 13.08 -28.52
CA ALA A 568 -59.81 14.26 -29.38
C ALA A 568 -59.20 15.48 -28.68
N SER A 569 -59.51 15.70 -27.40
CA SER A 569 -58.94 16.81 -26.62
C SER A 569 -57.45 16.65 -26.34
N ALA A 570 -56.99 15.43 -26.04
CA ALA A 570 -55.58 15.11 -25.81
C ALA A 570 -54.77 15.20 -27.10
N ALA A 571 -55.30 14.71 -28.22
CA ALA A 571 -54.69 14.86 -29.54
C ALA A 571 -54.62 16.33 -29.96
N ALA A 572 -55.70 17.10 -29.76
CA ALA A 572 -55.71 18.53 -30.05
C ALA A 572 -54.71 19.29 -29.17
N TRP A 573 -54.60 18.97 -27.88
CA TRP A 573 -53.61 19.56 -26.99
C TRP A 573 -52.17 19.17 -27.37
N SER A 574 -51.93 17.92 -27.76
CA SER A 574 -50.61 17.48 -28.21
C SER A 574 -50.18 18.18 -29.51
N ILE A 575 -51.10 18.34 -30.47
CA ILE A 575 -50.84 19.06 -31.72
C ILE A 575 -50.62 20.55 -31.45
N LEU A 576 -51.42 21.16 -30.58
CA LEU A 576 -51.24 22.56 -30.18
C LEU A 576 -49.88 22.76 -29.51
N GLN A 577 -49.50 21.84 -28.62
CA GLN A 577 -48.22 21.88 -27.93
C GLN A 577 -47.07 21.73 -28.93
N GLN A 578 -47.14 20.78 -29.88
CA GLN A 578 -46.14 20.64 -30.94
C GLN A 578 -46.06 21.85 -31.88
N LEU A 579 -47.19 22.50 -32.18
CA LEU A 579 -47.21 23.73 -32.97
C LEU A 579 -46.59 24.91 -32.22
N VAL A 580 -46.86 25.03 -30.91
CA VAL A 580 -46.27 26.07 -30.06
C VAL A 580 -44.77 25.85 -29.89
N TRP A 581 -44.33 24.64 -29.56
CA TRP A 581 -42.89 24.31 -29.46
C TRP A 581 -42.17 24.46 -30.81
N GLY A 582 -42.82 24.10 -31.92
CA GLY A 582 -42.29 24.27 -33.27
C GLY A 582 -42.15 25.74 -33.71
N LEU A 583 -43.03 26.62 -33.24
CA LEU A 583 -42.98 28.06 -33.52
C LEU A 583 -42.01 28.82 -32.60
N THR A 584 -41.83 28.38 -31.34
CA THR A 584 -40.93 29.06 -30.39
C THR A 584 -39.47 28.61 -30.52
N PHE A 585 -39.19 27.41 -31.04
CA PHE A 585 -37.82 26.90 -31.18
C PHE A 585 -37.56 26.18 -32.52
N PRO A 586 -37.50 26.91 -33.66
CA PRO A 586 -37.30 26.31 -34.99
C PRO A 586 -35.90 25.70 -35.26
N ARG A 587 -34.99 25.67 -34.27
CA ARG A 587 -33.58 25.24 -34.45
C ARG A 587 -33.04 24.32 -33.35
N PHE A 588 -33.84 23.41 -32.78
CA PHE A 588 -33.34 22.46 -31.78
C PHE A 588 -33.09 21.03 -32.32
N LEU A 589 -33.37 20.77 -33.61
CA LEU A 589 -33.00 19.51 -34.29
C LEU A 589 -31.71 19.67 -35.12
N GLY A 590 -30.74 20.42 -34.60
CA GLY A 590 -29.34 20.19 -34.96
C GLY A 590 -28.87 19.04 -34.08
N ALA A 591 -28.74 17.84 -34.64
CA ALA A 591 -27.99 16.79 -33.98
C ALA A 591 -26.57 17.33 -33.77
N VAL A 592 -26.27 17.72 -32.54
CA VAL A 592 -24.89 17.83 -32.10
C VAL A 592 -24.42 16.39 -31.95
N GLU A 593 -23.76 15.87 -32.98
CA GLU A 593 -22.79 14.80 -32.80
C GLU A 593 -21.74 15.38 -31.85
N VAL A 594 -21.93 15.12 -30.56
CA VAL A 594 -20.90 15.34 -29.55
C VAL A 594 -19.87 14.26 -29.85
N GLU A 595 -18.68 14.67 -30.26
CA GLU A 595 -17.50 13.82 -30.37
C GLU A 595 -17.38 12.99 -29.07
N GLU A 596 -17.56 11.67 -29.19
CA GLU A 596 -17.53 10.69 -28.09
C GLU A 596 -16.12 10.47 -27.51
N GLU A 597 -15.14 11.34 -27.79
CA GLU A 597 -13.74 11.06 -27.47
C GLU A 597 -13.28 11.51 -26.06
N ASP A 598 -14.06 12.31 -25.31
CA ASP A 598 -13.61 12.81 -23.98
C ASP A 598 -14.47 12.39 -22.76
N PHE A 599 -15.47 11.52 -22.94
CA PHE A 599 -16.35 11.08 -21.83
C PHE A 599 -16.18 9.61 -21.39
N SER A 600 -15.15 8.92 -21.87
CA SER A 600 -14.58 7.76 -21.15
C SER A 600 -13.67 8.23 -20.01
N GLY A 601 -14.07 9.28 -19.30
CA GLY A 601 -13.44 9.75 -18.07
C GLY A 601 -13.55 8.66 -17.02
N ILE A 602 -12.58 7.76 -17.04
CA ILE A 602 -12.14 6.81 -16.03
C ILE A 602 -12.90 7.09 -14.73
N LEU A 603 -13.78 6.18 -14.30
CA LEU A 603 -14.30 6.23 -12.93
C LEU A 603 -13.10 6.44 -12.03
N SER A 604 -12.96 7.64 -11.47
CA SER A 604 -11.79 8.01 -10.69
C SER A 604 -11.72 7.01 -9.54
N LYS A 605 -10.67 6.19 -9.50
CA LYS A 605 -10.47 5.20 -8.44
C LYS A 605 -10.59 5.89 -7.09
N GLN A 606 -11.32 5.27 -6.17
CA GLN A 606 -11.53 5.80 -4.83
C GLN A 606 -10.71 4.97 -3.84
N SER A 607 -10.27 5.60 -2.75
CA SER A 607 -9.63 4.87 -1.66
C SER A 607 -10.58 3.81 -1.11
N CYS A 608 -10.09 2.59 -0.94
CA CYS A 608 -10.84 1.45 -0.44
C CYS A 608 -9.98 0.67 0.55
N ILE A 609 -10.58 -0.34 1.19
CA ILE A 609 -9.84 -1.33 1.97
C ILE A 609 -9.70 -2.57 1.11
N THR A 610 -8.47 -3.03 0.90
CA THR A 610 -8.20 -4.31 0.26
C THR A 610 -7.70 -5.32 1.28
N VAL A 611 -8.24 -6.54 1.21
CA VAL A 611 -7.66 -7.69 1.91
C VAL A 611 -6.60 -8.29 1.02
N GLN A 612 -5.42 -8.43 1.60
CA GLN A 612 -4.30 -9.12 0.99
C GLN A 612 -4.06 -10.41 1.75
N THR A 613 -3.80 -11.49 1.01
CA THR A 613 -3.42 -12.78 1.58
C THR A 613 -2.02 -13.10 1.10
N GLN A 614 -1.16 -13.51 2.02
CA GLN A 614 0.18 -13.98 1.67
C GLN A 614 0.41 -15.36 2.26
N TYR A 615 1.05 -16.21 1.46
CA TYR A 615 1.43 -17.57 1.83
C TYR A 615 2.93 -17.63 2.15
N PHE A 616 3.28 -18.56 3.04
CA PHE A 616 4.65 -18.87 3.43
C PHE A 616 4.73 -20.31 3.93
N PHE A 617 5.93 -20.87 4.05
CA PHE A 617 6.07 -22.23 4.62
C PHE A 617 5.72 -22.27 6.11
N GLY A 618 4.73 -23.10 6.44
CA GLY A 618 4.22 -23.26 7.81
C GLY A 618 5.19 -24.08 8.67
N ASN A 619 5.47 -25.31 8.22
CA ASN A 619 6.33 -26.27 8.90
C ASN A 619 7.71 -26.40 8.22
N ASP A 620 8.72 -26.89 8.94
CA ASP A 620 10.10 -27.10 8.45
C ASP A 620 10.35 -28.56 7.98
N GLU A 621 9.33 -29.42 8.03
CA GLU A 621 9.39 -30.78 7.47
C GLU A 621 9.72 -30.77 5.97
N LYS A 622 10.51 -31.77 5.55
CA LYS A 622 11.03 -31.85 4.18
C LYS A 622 10.06 -32.48 3.20
N SER A 623 9.37 -33.53 3.62
CA SER A 623 8.55 -34.37 2.76
C SER A 623 7.12 -34.43 3.27
N PHE A 624 6.17 -34.33 2.35
CA PHE A 624 4.75 -34.43 2.60
C PHE A 624 4.16 -35.39 1.57
N ASN A 625 3.33 -36.31 2.00
CA ASN A 625 2.62 -37.23 1.12
C ASN A 625 1.17 -37.33 1.56
N GLY A 626 0.27 -37.40 0.59
CA GLY A 626 -1.15 -37.40 0.89
C GLY A 626 -1.98 -37.92 -0.27
N ILE A 627 -3.24 -38.20 0.07
CA ILE A 627 -4.28 -38.52 -0.89
C ILE A 627 -5.28 -37.37 -0.85
N LEU A 628 -5.58 -36.82 -2.02
CA LEU A 628 -6.64 -35.85 -2.23
C LEU A 628 -7.91 -36.62 -2.59
N ASP A 629 -8.79 -36.81 -1.62
CA ASP A 629 -10.10 -37.43 -1.84
C ASP A 629 -11.10 -36.38 -2.33
N CYS A 630 -11.55 -36.53 -3.57
CA CYS A 630 -12.66 -35.77 -4.15
C CYS A 630 -13.89 -36.69 -4.24
N ILE A 631 -15.06 -36.12 -4.54
CA ILE A 631 -16.36 -36.82 -4.41
C ILE A 631 -16.37 -38.21 -5.09
N ASN A 632 -15.73 -38.35 -6.25
CA ASN A 632 -15.72 -39.58 -7.06
C ASN A 632 -14.32 -40.08 -7.46
N CYS A 633 -13.24 -39.50 -6.93
CA CYS A 633 -11.88 -39.87 -7.32
C CYS A 633 -10.91 -39.59 -6.17
N SER A 634 -9.74 -40.21 -6.23
CA SER A 634 -8.60 -39.91 -5.36
C SER A 634 -7.40 -39.55 -6.21
N ARG A 635 -6.68 -38.49 -5.85
CA ARG A 635 -5.38 -38.15 -6.47
C ARG A 635 -4.28 -38.30 -5.43
N LEU A 636 -3.27 -39.11 -5.72
CA LEU A 636 -2.08 -39.19 -4.89
C LEU A 636 -1.17 -38.00 -5.21
N PHE A 637 -0.56 -37.42 -4.17
CA PHE A 637 0.50 -36.44 -4.35
C PHE A 637 1.64 -36.63 -3.36
N HIS A 638 2.80 -36.18 -3.79
CA HIS A 638 4.03 -36.16 -3.02
C HIS A 638 4.70 -34.80 -3.22
N ALA A 639 4.98 -34.11 -2.12
CA ALA A 639 5.64 -32.82 -2.11
C ALA A 639 6.94 -32.92 -1.31
N GLU A 640 8.06 -32.50 -1.91
CA GLU A 640 9.39 -32.54 -1.32
C GLU A 640 10.03 -31.15 -1.42
N LYS A 641 10.46 -30.59 -0.29
CA LYS A 641 11.19 -29.31 -0.26
C LYS A 641 12.63 -29.51 -0.70
N ILE A 642 13.07 -28.67 -1.62
CA ILE A 642 14.44 -28.71 -2.13
C ILE A 642 15.37 -28.07 -1.10
N SER A 643 16.42 -28.79 -0.70
CA SER A 643 17.39 -28.32 0.28
C SER A 643 18.13 -27.07 -0.20
N ASN A 644 18.41 -26.13 0.70
CA ASN A 644 19.14 -24.88 0.45
C ASN A 644 18.45 -23.89 -0.52
N THR A 645 17.14 -24.02 -0.74
CA THR A 645 16.34 -23.08 -1.52
C THR A 645 14.99 -22.81 -0.83
N ASN A 646 14.17 -21.92 -1.40
CA ASN A 646 12.76 -21.71 -1.03
C ASN A 646 11.79 -22.50 -1.93
N LEU A 647 12.26 -23.55 -2.60
CA LEU A 647 11.45 -24.29 -3.57
C LEU A 647 10.86 -25.57 -2.97
N VAL A 648 9.65 -25.90 -3.43
CA VAL A 648 9.03 -27.21 -3.22
C VAL A 648 8.73 -27.85 -4.56
N PHE A 649 9.14 -29.11 -4.70
CA PHE A 649 8.82 -29.96 -5.82
C PHE A 649 7.58 -30.79 -5.49
N ILE A 650 6.57 -30.78 -6.36
CA ILE A 650 5.32 -31.49 -6.15
C ILE A 650 5.06 -32.38 -7.36
N MET A 651 4.81 -33.65 -7.09
CA MET A 651 4.39 -34.66 -8.05
C MET A 651 2.99 -35.13 -7.67
N SER A 652 2.05 -35.08 -8.60
CA SER A 652 0.66 -35.47 -8.35
C SER A 652 0.06 -36.20 -9.55
N ASP A 653 -0.92 -37.05 -9.32
CA ASP A 653 -1.72 -37.62 -10.40
C ASP A 653 -2.37 -36.48 -11.22
N SER A 654 -2.45 -36.65 -12.54
CA SER A 654 -2.92 -35.58 -13.43
C SER A 654 -4.31 -35.08 -13.05
N LYS A 655 -4.50 -33.76 -13.10
CA LYS A 655 -5.80 -33.12 -12.89
C LYS A 655 -6.87 -33.62 -13.87
N GLU A 656 -6.49 -34.01 -15.08
CA GLU A 656 -7.42 -34.51 -16.09
C GLU A 656 -8.06 -35.85 -15.71
N LEU A 657 -7.40 -36.64 -14.85
CA LEU A 657 -7.95 -37.89 -14.33
C LEU A 657 -9.14 -37.65 -13.38
N CYS A 658 -9.28 -36.43 -12.84
CA CYS A 658 -10.40 -36.10 -11.98
C CYS A 658 -10.87 -34.63 -12.06
N HIS A 659 -11.98 -34.43 -12.77
CA HIS A 659 -12.59 -33.11 -12.96
C HIS A 659 -13.51 -32.65 -11.81
N HIS A 660 -13.84 -33.49 -10.84
CA HIS A 660 -14.84 -33.19 -9.78
C HIS A 660 -14.24 -32.74 -8.44
N CYS A 661 -12.98 -32.33 -8.41
CA CYS A 661 -12.39 -31.71 -7.22
C CYS A 661 -12.89 -30.27 -7.03
N ASP A 662 -12.89 -29.80 -5.77
CA ASP A 662 -13.48 -28.54 -5.33
C ASP A 662 -13.09 -27.35 -6.23
N ALA A 663 -14.08 -26.75 -6.90
CA ALA A 663 -13.88 -25.85 -8.04
C ALA A 663 -13.72 -24.37 -7.66
N ARG A 664 -13.77 -24.03 -6.36
CA ARG A 664 -13.65 -22.62 -5.95
C ARG A 664 -12.18 -22.18 -5.98
N PRO A 665 -11.78 -21.30 -6.92
CA PRO A 665 -10.40 -20.87 -7.03
C PRO A 665 -9.96 -20.17 -5.74
N LEU A 666 -8.78 -20.53 -5.26
CA LEU A 666 -8.09 -19.76 -4.21
C LEU A 666 -7.28 -18.69 -4.92
N MET A 667 -7.69 -17.44 -4.80
CA MET A 667 -6.97 -16.32 -5.41
C MET A 667 -6.09 -15.66 -4.36
N GLN A 668 -4.85 -15.36 -4.75
CA GLN A 668 -3.95 -14.50 -3.99
C GLN A 668 -3.86 -13.15 -4.71
N ALA A 669 -4.83 -12.29 -4.45
CA ALA A 669 -4.93 -10.96 -5.03
C ALA A 669 -5.53 -9.99 -4.02
N GLU A 670 -5.27 -8.70 -4.21
CA GLU A 670 -5.96 -7.65 -3.47
C GLU A 670 -7.44 -7.68 -3.82
N LYS A 671 -8.29 -7.92 -2.83
CA LYS A 671 -9.74 -7.89 -3.02
C LYS A 671 -10.35 -6.80 -2.16
N PRO A 672 -11.26 -5.96 -2.69
CA PRO A 672 -12.03 -5.05 -1.86
C PRO A 672 -12.80 -5.87 -0.84
N ASP A 673 -12.75 -5.47 0.42
CA ASP A 673 -13.53 -6.10 1.48
C ASP A 673 -14.42 -5.07 2.18
N ILE A 674 -15.57 -5.57 2.64
CA ILE A 674 -16.41 -4.80 3.55
C ILE A 674 -15.84 -5.12 4.92
N LEU A 675 -15.19 -4.14 5.56
CA LEU A 675 -15.08 -4.21 7.01
C LEU A 675 -16.52 -4.22 7.52
N SER A 676 -17.05 -5.39 7.86
CA SER A 676 -18.26 -5.49 8.64
C SER A 676 -17.88 -4.91 10.00
N CYS A 677 -17.91 -3.59 10.13
CA CYS A 677 -17.89 -2.92 11.40
C CYS A 677 -19.06 -3.51 12.18
N LEU A 678 -18.74 -4.48 13.03
CA LEU A 678 -19.60 -4.92 14.11
C LEU A 678 -19.87 -3.66 14.92
N THR A 679 -21.08 -3.15 14.73
CA THR A 679 -21.73 -2.11 15.52
C THR A 679 -21.74 -2.44 17.00
#